data_AF-A0A7C4P960-F1
#
_entry.id   AF-A0A7C4P960-F1
#
_cell.length_a   1.000
_cell.length_b   1.000
_cell.length_c   1.000
_cell.angle_alpha   90.00
_cell.angle_beta   90.00
_cell.angle_gamma   90.00
#
_symmetry.space_group_name_H-M   'P 1'
#
loop_
_entity.id
_entity.type
_entity.pdbx_description
1 polymer ?
#
loop_
_entity_poly.entity_id
_entity_poly.type
_entity_poly.pdbx_seq_one_letter_code
_entity_poly.pdbx_strand_id
1 'polypeptide(L)'
;MKLNYSLSPLLLASLLLTFASPIVLAHNHINAAEHAASFASSDWHLAPQIPAWSTEIVDSSSDVGKYNSLDLDPLGRPHISYFDYDNRDLKYARWTGSNWQIQIVDSAGDVGAYNSIALDSANNPHISYVDSTNCDLKYARWTGSSWQIQTVESISSSYCSGFPTSIAVDQSNNAYIAYSDSNYFRLKHAQWTGSAWQIQVVENAQSYDVSLALDTNNQPRIAYDEGITLKYATRTGSIWQIENVTSIASPGEGTTGDLCLALDSANNPHIAYRYKVNVGTSNLNYIYKTAGVWQNQVVDSVTGIHTGSGSSIALDASGRPHISYRDSTLNLKYAYFTGVNWNIATIQSAVCSGGCNTSLGLDSYGNPHISFYEYRIFPYVQPKLKYATTQTTTPTATPTTTPTATPTTTPTATPTATPTATPTATPTATLTPSPGPLNRFVHLSIVLGSAPSPTPETPIPISTTTPTPSATATPTSTPTPTPGTPTVTPSPCGIGNCDFEQGATIWTEYSQNGWQLILDVNYLPISPHGGSWAAWLGGDSNEIAYLQQSAAVPSDQTYLRFWNWIDSQDLCGYDFAYIRIDGTTVSQYDLCSSNNTGGWAERVIDLSAYAGQTVLLQVRVETDGSLNSNLFLDDFAFQSAGN
;
A
#
# COMPACT_ATOMS: atom_id res chain seq x y z
N MET A 1 -12.07 -85.17 -11.64
CA MET A 1 -11.51 -84.09 -10.79
C MET A 1 -11.82 -82.77 -11.47
N LYS A 2 -12.12 -81.71 -10.70
CA LYS A 2 -13.08 -80.63 -11.08
C LYS A 2 -14.52 -81.16 -11.23
N LEU A 3 -15.47 -80.34 -10.79
CA LEU A 3 -16.92 -80.54 -10.86
C LEU A 3 -17.60 -79.15 -10.85
N ASN A 4 -18.84 -79.06 -11.32
CA ASN A 4 -19.49 -77.82 -11.76
C ASN A 4 -20.45 -77.21 -10.71
N TYR A 5 -21.19 -76.19 -11.17
CA TYR A 5 -22.47 -75.60 -10.70
C TYR A 5 -22.35 -74.15 -10.20
N SER A 6 -23.31 -73.25 -10.48
CA SER A 6 -24.31 -73.15 -11.56
C SER A 6 -24.90 -71.73 -11.57
N LEU A 7 -25.23 -71.15 -12.73
CA LEU A 7 -25.91 -69.84 -12.84
C LEU A 7 -26.79 -69.73 -14.09
N SER A 8 -27.75 -68.79 -14.08
CA SER A 8 -28.75 -68.51 -15.15
C SER A 8 -29.90 -69.55 -15.21
N PRO A 9 -31.11 -69.25 -15.76
CA PRO A 9 -31.46 -68.06 -16.56
C PRO A 9 -32.79 -67.32 -16.27
N LEU A 10 -32.86 -66.08 -16.76
CA LEU A 10 -33.99 -65.34 -17.37
C LEU A 10 -33.47 -63.91 -17.66
N LEU A 11 -33.00 -63.52 -18.86
CA LEU A 11 -33.65 -63.39 -20.19
C LEU A 11 -34.70 -62.25 -20.25
N LEU A 12 -34.79 -61.35 -21.25
CA LEU A 12 -33.84 -60.65 -22.15
C LEU A 12 -34.66 -59.61 -22.97
N ALA A 13 -34.28 -58.32 -23.03
CA ALA A 13 -34.74 -57.40 -24.09
C ALA A 13 -33.92 -56.09 -24.12
N SER A 14 -33.48 -55.67 -25.32
CA SER A 14 -32.87 -54.35 -25.58
C SER A 14 -33.18 -53.90 -27.01
N LEU A 15 -33.55 -52.63 -27.23
CA LEU A 15 -33.16 -51.89 -28.45
C LEU A 15 -33.28 -50.37 -28.29
N LEU A 16 -32.52 -49.64 -29.10
CA LEU A 16 -32.50 -48.18 -29.19
C LEU A 16 -33.70 -47.64 -29.99
N LEU A 17 -34.07 -46.37 -29.76
CA LEU A 17 -34.64 -45.52 -30.80
C LEU A 17 -33.89 -44.18 -30.87
N THR A 18 -33.37 -43.87 -32.06
CA THR A 18 -32.91 -42.54 -32.48
C THR A 18 -33.23 -42.39 -33.96
N PHE A 19 -34.05 -41.40 -34.34
CA PHE A 19 -34.23 -41.00 -35.75
C PHE A 19 -34.49 -39.50 -35.88
N ALA A 20 -34.17 -38.97 -37.06
CA ALA A 20 -34.07 -37.55 -37.34
C ALA A 20 -35.31 -36.96 -38.05
N SER A 21 -35.27 -35.65 -38.29
CA SER A 21 -36.30 -34.86 -38.95
C SER A 21 -36.58 -35.29 -40.40
N PRO A 22 -37.81 -35.11 -40.90
CA PRO A 22 -38.08 -34.97 -42.34
C PRO A 22 -37.83 -33.51 -42.80
N ILE A 23 -37.21 -33.37 -43.97
CA ILE A 23 -37.13 -32.09 -44.70
C ILE A 23 -38.34 -31.98 -45.64
N VAL A 24 -38.93 -30.79 -45.77
CA VAL A 24 -39.76 -30.42 -46.92
C VAL A 24 -39.15 -29.17 -47.57
N LEU A 25 -39.05 -29.18 -48.90
CA LEU A 25 -38.21 -28.25 -49.68
C LEU A 25 -39.07 -27.38 -50.60
N ALA A 26 -38.99 -26.05 -50.46
CA ALA A 26 -39.69 -25.11 -51.36
C ALA A 26 -38.96 -23.74 -51.49
N HIS A 27 -37.91 -23.73 -52.31
CA HIS A 27 -37.45 -22.65 -53.20
C HIS A 27 -37.91 -21.18 -52.97
N ASN A 28 -36.88 -20.31 -52.84
CA ASN A 28 -36.54 -19.19 -53.75
C ASN A 28 -36.64 -17.69 -53.33
N HIS A 29 -35.55 -17.00 -53.72
CA HIS A 29 -35.38 -15.58 -54.11
C HIS A 29 -35.33 -14.43 -53.06
N ILE A 30 -34.07 -14.06 -52.73
CA ILE A 30 -33.41 -12.76 -53.09
C ILE A 30 -34.10 -11.44 -52.66
N ASN A 31 -33.38 -10.69 -51.79
CA ASN A 31 -33.35 -9.22 -51.58
C ASN A 31 -34.71 -8.50 -51.28
N ALA A 32 -34.77 -7.39 -50.53
CA ALA A 32 -33.77 -6.41 -50.13
C ALA A 32 -34.06 -5.83 -48.71
N ALA A 33 -33.35 -4.79 -48.30
CA ALA A 33 -33.60 -4.07 -47.05
C ALA A 33 -34.75 -3.07 -47.16
N GLU A 34 -35.44 -2.80 -46.04
CA GLU A 34 -35.93 -1.46 -45.69
C GLU A 34 -36.36 -1.35 -44.21
N HIS A 35 -36.36 -0.12 -43.68
CA HIS A 35 -37.02 0.32 -42.44
C HIS A 35 -36.68 -0.41 -41.10
N ALA A 36 -35.57 0.00 -40.48
CA ALA A 36 -35.37 -0.14 -39.04
C ALA A 36 -35.97 1.07 -38.28
N ALA A 37 -36.98 0.86 -37.44
CA ALA A 37 -37.47 1.88 -36.51
C ALA A 37 -38.26 1.27 -35.33
N SER A 38 -37.85 1.57 -34.09
CA SER A 38 -38.55 1.32 -32.81
C SER A 38 -38.80 -0.14 -32.41
N PHE A 39 -38.77 -0.54 -31.13
CA PHE A 39 -38.45 0.17 -29.87
C PHE A 39 -37.38 -0.61 -29.10
N ALA A 40 -36.44 0.10 -28.47
CA ALA A 40 -35.54 -0.48 -27.46
C ALA A 40 -36.07 -0.14 -26.07
N SER A 41 -36.41 -1.15 -25.26
CA SER A 41 -36.67 -0.98 -23.83
C SER A 41 -35.35 -0.82 -23.07
N SER A 42 -35.26 0.20 -22.23
CA SER A 42 -34.01 0.62 -21.59
C SER A 42 -33.68 -0.15 -20.31
N ASP A 43 -33.56 -1.47 -20.41
CA ASP A 43 -33.10 -2.33 -19.30
C ASP A 43 -31.57 -2.42 -19.28
N TRP A 44 -30.92 -1.31 -18.90
CA TRP A 44 -29.50 -1.29 -18.59
C TRP A 44 -29.22 -2.14 -17.34
N HIS A 45 -28.96 -3.44 -17.56
CA HIS A 45 -28.26 -4.25 -16.57
C HIS A 45 -26.87 -3.66 -16.38
N LEU A 46 -26.72 -2.82 -15.35
CA LEU A 46 -25.44 -2.36 -14.87
C LEU A 46 -24.64 -3.59 -14.41
N ALA A 47 -23.70 -4.02 -15.24
CA ALA A 47 -22.62 -4.90 -14.77
C ALA A 47 -21.96 -4.19 -13.57
N PRO A 48 -21.77 -4.88 -12.43
CA PRO A 48 -21.19 -4.26 -11.24
C PRO A 48 -19.87 -3.59 -11.61
N GLN A 49 -19.85 -2.25 -11.54
CA GLN A 49 -18.60 -1.52 -11.72
C GLN A 49 -17.65 -1.99 -10.63
N ILE A 50 -16.44 -2.41 -11.00
CA ILE A 50 -15.38 -2.59 -10.01
C ILE A 50 -15.20 -1.21 -9.38
N PRO A 51 -15.39 -1.09 -8.05
CA PRO A 51 -15.37 0.23 -7.44
C PRO A 51 -13.98 0.83 -7.60
N ALA A 52 -13.93 2.08 -8.07
CA ALA A 52 -12.67 2.78 -8.29
C ALA A 52 -11.97 3.01 -6.94
N TRP A 53 -10.78 2.45 -6.79
CA TRP A 53 -9.97 2.60 -5.59
C TRP A 53 -9.21 3.92 -5.63
N SER A 54 -9.44 4.77 -4.62
CA SER A 54 -8.54 5.87 -4.29
C SER A 54 -7.54 5.39 -3.23
N THR A 55 -6.25 5.68 -3.42
CA THR A 55 -5.21 5.45 -2.40
C THR A 55 -4.49 6.75 -2.09
N GLU A 56 -4.13 6.95 -0.82
CA GLU A 56 -3.42 8.13 -0.32
C GLU A 56 -2.32 7.74 0.67
N ILE A 57 -1.47 8.71 1.02
CA ILE A 57 -0.44 8.57 2.04
C ILE A 57 -1.00 9.14 3.35
N VAL A 58 -0.97 8.34 4.41
CA VAL A 58 -1.37 8.75 5.76
C VAL A 58 -0.19 9.36 6.50
N ASP A 59 0.96 8.66 6.48
CA ASP A 59 2.21 9.08 7.11
C ASP A 59 3.40 8.60 6.27
N SER A 60 4.47 9.40 6.25
CA SER A 60 5.73 9.12 5.59
C SER A 60 6.90 9.88 6.22
N SER A 61 6.88 10.09 7.55
CA SER A 61 7.94 10.80 8.29
C SER A 61 9.28 10.06 8.38
N SER A 62 9.22 8.73 8.24
CA SER A 62 10.23 7.72 8.54
C SER A 62 9.73 6.39 7.94
N ASP A 63 10.40 5.26 8.16
CA ASP A 63 9.80 3.94 7.96
C ASP A 63 8.61 3.76 8.92
N VAL A 64 7.39 3.93 8.39
CA VAL A 64 6.14 3.92 9.17
C VAL A 64 5.08 3.02 8.55
N GLY A 65 4.24 2.42 9.40
CA GLY A 65 3.05 1.66 8.98
C GLY A 65 3.16 0.15 9.17
N LYS A 66 4.29 -0.36 9.66
CA LYS A 66 4.40 -1.77 10.10
C LYS A 66 3.37 -2.05 11.21
N TYR A 67 2.87 -3.29 11.26
CA TYR A 67 1.86 -3.71 12.23
C TYR A 67 0.63 -2.80 12.30
N ASN A 68 0.18 -2.22 11.17
CA ASN A 68 -0.97 -1.33 11.18
C ASN A 68 -2.28 -2.08 11.49
N SER A 69 -3.16 -1.43 12.25
CA SER A 69 -4.50 -1.88 12.58
C SER A 69 -5.47 -0.71 12.43
N LEU A 70 -6.63 -0.94 11.82
CA LEU A 70 -7.63 0.07 11.48
C LEU A 70 -8.98 -0.29 12.11
N ASP A 71 -9.68 0.72 12.59
CA ASP A 71 -11.11 0.67 12.94
C ASP A 71 -11.81 1.95 12.40
N LEU A 72 -13.14 1.93 12.27
CA LEU A 72 -13.93 3.03 11.69
C LEU A 72 -14.88 3.63 12.72
N ASP A 73 -14.97 4.96 12.74
CA ASP A 73 -16.06 5.63 13.46
C ASP A 73 -17.41 5.50 12.72
N PRO A 74 -18.56 5.78 13.37
CA PRO A 74 -19.88 5.67 12.73
C PRO A 74 -20.14 6.60 11.53
N LEU A 75 -19.18 7.44 11.14
CA LEU A 75 -19.21 8.27 9.93
C LEU A 75 -18.27 7.71 8.83
N GLY A 76 -17.74 6.50 9.01
CA GLY A 76 -16.80 5.85 8.08
C GLY A 76 -15.39 6.44 8.14
N ARG A 77 -15.03 7.18 9.20
CA ARG A 77 -13.71 7.82 9.28
C ARG A 77 -12.68 6.86 9.90
N PRO A 78 -11.58 6.54 9.20
CA PRO A 78 -10.56 5.63 9.70
C PRO A 78 -9.76 6.19 10.87
N HIS A 79 -9.58 5.33 11.87
CA HIS A 79 -8.69 5.46 13.01
C HIS A 79 -7.67 4.32 12.93
N ILE A 80 -6.38 4.63 12.84
CA ILE A 80 -5.31 3.67 12.53
C ILE A 80 -4.22 3.74 13.61
N SER A 81 -3.87 2.62 14.23
CA SER A 81 -2.62 2.49 15.00
C SER A 81 -1.53 1.82 14.17
N TYR A 82 -0.28 2.18 14.38
CA TYR A 82 0.86 1.67 13.61
C TYR A 82 2.20 1.85 14.33
N PHE A 83 3.20 1.07 13.91
CA PHE A 83 4.58 1.20 14.38
C PHE A 83 5.39 2.13 13.48
N ASP A 84 6.20 2.99 14.10
CA ASP A 84 7.28 3.76 13.48
C ASP A 84 8.58 2.98 13.71
N TYR A 85 9.13 2.37 12.66
CA TYR A 85 10.23 1.43 12.80
C TYR A 85 11.57 2.11 13.12
N ASP A 86 11.80 3.31 12.57
CA ASP A 86 13.04 4.06 12.78
C ASP A 86 13.09 4.69 14.18
N ASN A 87 11.99 5.32 14.61
CA ASN A 87 11.89 5.94 15.94
C ASN A 87 11.59 4.91 17.04
N ARG A 88 10.96 3.78 16.68
CA ARG A 88 10.45 2.70 17.54
C ARG A 88 9.26 3.08 18.41
N ASP A 89 8.45 4.00 17.89
CA ASP A 89 7.27 4.56 18.54
C ASP A 89 5.98 3.86 18.12
N LEU A 90 5.01 3.80 19.05
CA LEU A 90 3.61 3.57 18.70
C LEU A 90 3.00 4.90 18.24
N LYS A 91 2.49 4.95 17.02
CA LYS A 91 1.77 6.10 16.47
C LYS A 91 0.31 5.77 16.18
N TYR A 92 -0.47 6.82 16.10
CA TYR A 92 -1.90 6.80 15.82
C TYR A 92 -2.26 7.91 14.85
N ALA A 93 -3.00 7.58 13.79
CA ALA A 93 -3.54 8.51 12.82
C ALA A 93 -5.06 8.40 12.78
N ARG A 94 -5.76 9.53 12.61
CA ARG A 94 -7.20 9.53 12.33
C ARG A 94 -7.57 10.49 11.21
N TRP A 95 -8.56 10.13 10.41
CA TRP A 95 -9.15 11.04 9.45
C TRP A 95 -10.16 11.97 10.11
N THR A 96 -9.98 13.28 9.96
CA THR A 96 -10.92 14.27 10.53
C THR A 96 -12.21 14.43 9.71
N GLY A 97 -12.21 13.98 8.46
CA GLY A 97 -13.16 14.40 7.42
C GLY A 97 -12.58 15.39 6.40
N SER A 98 -11.33 15.85 6.60
CA SER A 98 -10.62 16.74 5.65
C SER A 98 -9.10 16.56 5.61
N ASN A 99 -8.50 16.12 6.72
CA ASN A 99 -7.06 15.94 6.90
C ASN A 99 -6.80 14.78 7.88
N TRP A 100 -5.64 14.13 7.75
CA TRP A 100 -5.13 13.21 8.77
C TRP A 100 -4.60 13.98 9.99
N GLN A 101 -4.82 13.43 11.18
CA GLN A 101 -4.20 13.87 12.44
C GLN A 101 -3.38 12.74 13.03
N ILE A 102 -2.06 12.91 13.04
CA ILE A 102 -1.10 11.95 13.59
C ILE A 102 -0.72 12.36 15.03
N GLN A 103 -0.52 11.37 15.89
CA GLN A 103 0.04 11.50 17.23
C GLN A 103 1.02 10.37 17.52
N ILE A 104 2.10 10.68 18.25
CA ILE A 104 2.86 9.67 18.99
C ILE A 104 2.03 9.30 20.22
N VAL A 105 1.84 8.00 20.44
CA VAL A 105 1.08 7.43 21.57
C VAL A 105 2.04 7.10 22.71
N ASP A 106 3.05 6.29 22.41
CA ASP A 106 4.10 5.84 23.33
C ASP A 106 5.44 5.86 22.59
N SER A 107 6.48 6.35 23.26
CA SER A 107 7.86 6.46 22.76
C SER A 107 8.89 6.06 23.84
N ALA A 108 8.45 5.30 24.86
CA ALA A 108 9.23 4.96 26.04
C ALA A 108 10.03 3.65 25.86
N GLY A 109 10.81 3.54 24.78
CA GLY A 109 11.65 2.38 24.45
C GLY A 109 11.43 1.92 23.01
N ASP A 110 11.34 0.61 22.83
CA ASP A 110 10.96 -0.05 21.58
C ASP A 110 9.52 -0.55 21.74
N VAL A 111 8.55 0.20 21.21
CA VAL A 111 7.12 0.09 21.56
C VAL A 111 6.21 0.20 20.34
N GLY A 112 5.13 -0.59 20.30
CA GLY A 112 4.10 -0.49 19.25
C GLY A 112 4.12 -1.61 18.22
N ALA A 113 5.06 -2.55 18.31
CA ALA A 113 5.02 -3.78 17.54
C ALA A 113 3.76 -4.60 17.85
N TYR A 114 3.26 -5.34 16.85
CA TYR A 114 2.06 -6.19 16.94
C TYR A 114 0.81 -5.49 17.49
N ASN A 115 0.65 -4.18 17.26
CA ASN A 115 -0.47 -3.43 17.81
C ASN A 115 -1.82 -3.79 17.17
N SER A 116 -2.90 -3.56 17.92
CA SER A 116 -4.28 -3.73 17.49
C SER A 116 -5.14 -2.62 18.10
N ILE A 117 -6.06 -2.03 17.31
CA ILE A 117 -6.96 -0.95 17.72
C ILE A 117 -8.42 -1.41 17.77
N ALA A 118 -9.19 -0.82 18.67
CA ALA A 118 -10.66 -0.79 18.64
C ALA A 118 -11.16 0.57 19.18
N LEU A 119 -12.31 1.04 18.72
CA LEU A 119 -12.95 2.26 19.20
C LEU A 119 -13.99 1.96 20.29
N ASP A 120 -14.12 2.88 21.25
CA ASP A 120 -15.22 2.86 22.22
C ASP A 120 -16.47 3.61 21.75
N SER A 121 -17.55 3.53 22.55
CA SER A 121 -18.85 4.17 22.23
C SER A 121 -18.82 5.71 22.10
N ALA A 122 -17.69 6.36 22.38
CA ALA A 122 -17.47 7.78 22.14
C ALA A 122 -16.35 8.04 21.09
N ASN A 123 -16.02 7.02 20.29
CA ASN A 123 -15.01 7.00 19.23
C ASN A 123 -13.57 7.28 19.74
N ASN A 124 -13.28 7.00 21.01
CA ASN A 124 -11.91 7.08 21.51
C ASN A 124 -11.17 5.78 21.16
N PRO A 125 -9.92 5.83 20.65
CA PRO A 125 -9.11 4.65 20.42
C PRO A 125 -8.64 3.97 21.71
N HIS A 126 -8.72 2.65 21.71
CA HIS A 126 -8.11 1.71 22.65
C HIS A 126 -7.15 0.84 21.85
N ILE A 127 -5.89 0.75 22.27
CA ILE A 127 -4.82 0.07 21.53
C ILE A 127 -4.11 -0.93 22.47
N SER A 128 -4.03 -2.20 22.09
CA SER A 128 -3.07 -3.15 22.71
C SER A 128 -1.81 -3.21 21.86
N TYR A 129 -0.64 -3.36 22.49
CA TYR A 129 0.66 -3.38 21.80
C TYR A 129 1.77 -4.03 22.62
N VAL A 130 2.85 -4.44 21.96
CA VAL A 130 4.06 -4.98 22.60
C VAL A 130 5.07 -3.89 22.87
N ASP A 131 5.74 -4.00 24.02
CA ASP A 131 6.97 -3.29 24.38
C ASP A 131 8.14 -4.29 24.32
N SER A 132 8.89 -4.20 23.23
CA SER A 132 10.03 -5.09 22.91
C SER A 132 11.22 -4.85 23.83
N THR A 133 11.25 -3.73 24.57
CA THR A 133 12.33 -3.39 25.52
C THR A 133 12.12 -4.08 26.86
N ASN A 134 10.87 -4.15 27.33
CA ASN A 134 10.52 -4.66 28.65
C ASN A 134 9.93 -6.08 28.63
N CYS A 135 9.63 -6.65 27.45
CA CYS A 135 8.77 -7.83 27.29
C CYS A 135 7.37 -7.63 27.91
N ASP A 136 6.85 -6.39 27.88
CA ASP A 136 5.54 -6.04 28.43
C ASP A 136 4.46 -6.10 27.35
N LEU A 137 3.28 -6.65 27.68
CA LEU A 137 2.04 -6.32 26.98
C LEU A 137 1.52 -5.01 27.55
N LYS A 138 1.33 -4.00 26.70
CA LYS A 138 0.82 -2.68 27.09
C LYS A 138 -0.52 -2.37 26.44
N TYR A 139 -1.23 -1.43 27.05
CA TYR A 139 -2.50 -0.91 26.60
C TYR A 139 -2.49 0.62 26.73
N ALA A 140 -2.88 1.29 25.66
CA ALA A 140 -3.10 2.73 25.60
C ALA A 140 -4.58 3.02 25.30
N ARG A 141 -5.15 4.03 25.93
CA ARG A 141 -6.44 4.60 25.53
C ARG A 141 -6.43 6.12 25.51
N TRP A 142 -7.20 6.71 24.61
CA TRP A 142 -7.46 8.14 24.62
C TRP A 142 -8.59 8.49 25.58
N THR A 143 -8.45 9.57 26.35
CA THR A 143 -9.43 10.03 27.36
C THR A 143 -10.34 11.17 26.89
N GLY A 144 -10.30 11.48 25.59
CA GLY A 144 -10.84 12.73 25.03
C GLY A 144 -9.82 13.87 25.03
N SER A 145 -8.81 13.87 25.91
CA SER A 145 -7.79 14.93 26.02
C SER A 145 -6.33 14.47 26.12
N SER A 146 -6.08 13.22 26.55
CA SER A 146 -4.73 12.66 26.65
C SER A 146 -4.73 11.13 26.50
N TRP A 147 -3.57 10.57 26.15
CA TRP A 147 -3.32 9.14 26.24
C TRP A 147 -3.13 8.70 27.70
N GLN A 148 -3.62 7.51 28.02
CA GLN A 148 -3.38 6.81 29.28
C GLN A 148 -2.83 5.43 28.94
N ILE A 149 -1.58 5.20 29.34
CA ILE A 149 -0.81 3.98 29.09
C ILE A 149 -0.68 3.19 30.40
N GLN A 150 -0.83 1.87 30.30
CA GLN A 150 -0.55 0.94 31.39
C GLN A 150 0.00 -0.38 30.83
N THR A 151 0.94 -0.98 31.56
CA THR A 151 1.28 -2.40 31.38
C THR A 151 0.07 -3.25 31.78
N VAL A 152 -0.33 -4.15 30.89
CA VAL A 152 -1.35 -5.18 31.13
C VAL A 152 -0.71 -6.35 31.87
N GLU A 153 0.43 -6.83 31.37
CA GLU A 153 1.23 -7.87 31.99
C GLU A 153 2.71 -7.71 31.62
N SER A 154 3.61 -7.77 32.62
CA SER A 154 5.05 -7.90 32.39
C SER A 154 5.43 -9.37 32.26
N ILE A 155 6.06 -9.74 31.15
CA ILE A 155 6.39 -11.13 30.86
C ILE A 155 7.91 -11.33 30.99
N SER A 156 8.36 -11.83 32.15
CA SER A 156 9.79 -12.00 32.44
C SER A 156 10.45 -13.04 31.52
N SER A 157 11.07 -12.58 30.43
CA SER A 157 11.67 -13.40 29.37
C SER A 157 12.97 -12.79 28.87
N SER A 158 13.85 -13.63 28.31
CA SER A 158 15.05 -13.19 27.57
C SER A 158 14.81 -13.03 26.07
N TYR A 159 13.59 -13.29 25.60
CA TYR A 159 13.13 -13.11 24.23
C TYR A 159 11.78 -12.37 24.21
N CYS A 160 11.78 -11.12 23.73
CA CYS A 160 10.58 -10.28 23.60
C CYS A 160 9.97 -10.31 22.18
N SER A 161 10.41 -11.23 21.31
CA SER A 161 10.09 -11.25 19.89
C SER A 161 8.87 -12.11 19.53
N GLY A 162 7.88 -11.52 18.87
CA GLY A 162 6.90 -12.24 18.05
C GLY A 162 5.61 -12.67 18.76
N PHE A 163 5.02 -11.79 19.57
CA PHE A 163 3.77 -12.08 20.28
C PHE A 163 2.62 -11.23 19.72
N PRO A 164 1.66 -11.82 18.99
CA PRO A 164 0.52 -11.10 18.48
C PRO A 164 -0.40 -10.67 19.63
N THR A 165 -1.09 -9.54 19.46
CA THR A 165 -2.19 -9.14 20.33
C THR A 165 -3.36 -8.61 19.50
N SER A 166 -4.58 -8.88 19.96
CA SER A 166 -5.82 -8.40 19.34
C SER A 166 -6.75 -7.89 20.42
N ILE A 167 -7.23 -6.65 20.26
CA ILE A 167 -8.12 -5.97 21.20
C ILE A 167 -9.56 -5.93 20.68
N ALA A 168 -10.51 -5.96 21.59
CA ALA A 168 -11.89 -5.58 21.36
C ALA A 168 -12.44 -4.82 22.59
N VAL A 169 -13.43 -3.96 22.39
CA VAL A 169 -14.03 -3.13 23.45
C VAL A 169 -15.51 -3.46 23.60
N ASP A 170 -15.98 -3.60 24.84
CA ASP A 170 -17.39 -3.89 25.13
C ASP A 170 -18.29 -2.64 25.10
N GLN A 171 -19.60 -2.85 25.15
CA GLN A 171 -20.60 -1.76 25.18
C GLN A 171 -20.52 -0.85 26.44
N SER A 172 -19.70 -1.22 27.43
CA SER A 172 -19.40 -0.44 28.64
C SER A 172 -17.99 0.20 28.60
N ASN A 173 -17.34 0.18 27.44
CA ASN A 173 -16.00 0.69 27.17
C ASN A 173 -14.86 -0.03 27.95
N ASN A 174 -15.07 -1.30 28.35
CA ASN A 174 -14.01 -2.15 28.88
C ASN A 174 -13.25 -2.83 27.75
N ALA A 175 -11.91 -2.81 27.83
CA ALA A 175 -11.05 -3.50 26.89
C ALA A 175 -10.89 -5.00 27.24
N TYR A 176 -10.94 -5.83 26.21
CA TYR A 176 -10.64 -7.25 26.21
C TYR A 176 -9.47 -7.46 25.24
N ILE A 177 -8.45 -8.20 25.64
CA ILE A 177 -7.24 -8.40 24.85
C ILE A 177 -6.91 -9.90 24.81
N ALA A 178 -6.82 -10.48 23.61
CA ALA A 178 -6.23 -11.80 23.40
C ALA A 178 -4.76 -11.63 22.95
N TYR A 179 -3.89 -12.51 23.42
CA TYR A 179 -2.45 -12.43 23.16
C TYR A 179 -1.76 -13.78 23.37
N SER A 180 -0.66 -14.01 22.67
CA SER A 180 0.29 -15.09 23.02
C SER A 180 1.28 -14.57 24.06
N ASP A 181 1.71 -15.39 25.03
CA ASP A 181 2.76 -14.99 25.98
C ASP A 181 4.16 -15.48 25.60
N SER A 182 5.20 -14.74 26.02
CA SER A 182 6.59 -15.10 25.70
C SER A 182 7.11 -16.32 26.46
N ASN A 183 6.25 -17.00 27.24
CA ASN A 183 6.57 -18.21 27.99
C ASN A 183 5.93 -19.42 27.31
N TYR A 184 6.50 -19.79 26.15
CA TYR A 184 6.04 -20.86 25.24
C TYR A 184 4.81 -20.53 24.38
N PHE A 185 4.60 -19.26 24.01
CA PHE A 185 3.56 -18.80 23.07
C PHE A 185 2.12 -19.09 23.54
N ARG A 186 1.88 -19.16 24.86
CA ARG A 186 0.58 -19.63 25.39
C ARG A 186 -0.51 -18.61 25.11
N LEU A 187 -1.66 -19.08 24.62
CA LEU A 187 -2.80 -18.22 24.40
C LEU A 187 -3.39 -17.74 25.73
N LYS A 188 -3.50 -16.43 25.89
CA LYS A 188 -4.02 -15.74 27.07
C LYS A 188 -5.05 -14.69 26.70
N HIS A 189 -5.83 -14.30 27.70
CA HIS A 189 -6.89 -13.31 27.59
C HIS A 189 -6.88 -12.42 28.83
N ALA A 190 -6.74 -11.11 28.63
CA ALA A 190 -6.84 -10.08 29.65
C ALA A 190 -8.15 -9.29 29.48
N GLN A 191 -8.85 -9.01 30.58
CA GLN A 191 -10.09 -8.24 30.59
C GLN A 191 -10.02 -7.11 31.61
N TRP A 192 -10.34 -5.89 31.21
CA TRP A 192 -10.45 -4.76 32.14
C TRP A 192 -11.74 -4.86 32.96
N THR A 193 -11.65 -4.75 34.29
CA THR A 193 -12.80 -4.86 35.22
C THR A 193 -13.40 -3.52 35.63
N GLY A 194 -12.97 -2.43 35.01
CA GLY A 194 -13.17 -1.07 35.52
C GLY A 194 -12.07 -0.59 36.47
N SER A 195 -11.33 -1.50 37.12
CA SER A 195 -10.28 -1.16 38.10
C SER A 195 -8.96 -1.94 38.00
N ALA A 196 -8.95 -3.10 37.34
CA ALA A 196 -7.76 -3.92 37.15
C ALA A 196 -7.89 -4.83 35.92
N TRP A 197 -6.77 -5.43 35.50
CA TRP A 197 -6.79 -6.51 34.51
C TRP A 197 -7.02 -7.87 35.17
N GLN A 198 -8.01 -8.61 34.68
CA GLN A 198 -8.17 -10.05 34.94
C GLN A 198 -7.58 -10.86 33.79
N ILE A 199 -6.44 -11.49 34.05
CA ILE A 199 -5.71 -12.32 33.09
C ILE A 199 -6.06 -13.79 33.29
N GLN A 200 -6.29 -14.52 32.19
CA GLN A 200 -6.52 -15.95 32.16
C GLN A 200 -5.66 -16.61 31.08
N VAL A 201 -5.17 -17.83 31.33
CA VAL A 201 -4.67 -18.71 30.28
C VAL A 201 -5.86 -19.38 29.61
N VAL A 202 -5.93 -19.29 28.29
CA VAL A 202 -6.99 -19.88 27.46
C VAL A 202 -6.58 -21.30 27.07
N GLU A 203 -5.37 -21.48 26.56
CA GLU A 203 -4.78 -22.79 26.27
C GLU A 203 -3.25 -22.76 26.49
N ASN A 204 -2.67 -23.86 26.97
CA ASN A 204 -1.21 -24.04 27.02
C ASN A 204 -0.72 -24.65 25.68
N ALA A 205 -1.02 -23.95 24.59
CA ALA A 205 -0.68 -24.29 23.20
C ALA A 205 0.26 -23.24 22.61
N GLN A 206 1.00 -23.57 21.54
CA GLN A 206 1.89 -22.59 20.87
C GLN A 206 1.10 -21.74 19.87
N SER A 207 0.57 -20.61 20.33
CA SER A 207 -0.26 -19.69 19.54
C SER A 207 0.62 -18.71 18.75
N TYR A 208 0.62 -18.76 17.41
CA TYR A 208 1.50 -17.92 16.58
C TYR A 208 0.84 -16.63 16.10
N ASP A 209 -0.41 -16.69 15.62
CA ASP A 209 -1.30 -15.54 15.42
C ASP A 209 -2.55 -15.63 16.32
N VAL A 210 -3.19 -14.49 16.58
CA VAL A 210 -4.42 -14.40 17.38
C VAL A 210 -5.34 -13.28 16.87
N SER A 211 -6.65 -13.52 16.87
CA SER A 211 -7.67 -12.52 16.57
C SER A 211 -8.89 -12.68 17.48
N LEU A 212 -9.29 -11.59 18.12
CA LEU A 212 -10.37 -11.51 19.12
C LEU A 212 -11.56 -10.74 18.56
N ALA A 213 -12.76 -11.26 18.81
CA ALA A 213 -14.02 -10.53 18.68
C ALA A 213 -14.90 -10.73 19.92
N LEU A 214 -15.82 -9.80 20.19
CA LEU A 214 -16.85 -9.96 21.23
C LEU A 214 -18.19 -10.28 20.58
N ASP A 215 -18.92 -11.23 21.15
CA ASP A 215 -20.31 -11.48 20.76
C ASP A 215 -21.26 -10.40 21.30
N THR A 216 -22.53 -10.40 20.88
CA THR A 216 -23.56 -9.45 21.33
C THR A 216 -23.89 -9.49 22.83
N ASN A 217 -23.25 -10.37 23.60
CA ASN A 217 -23.33 -10.46 25.07
C ASN A 217 -22.01 -10.09 25.76
N ASN A 218 -21.05 -9.52 25.01
CA ASN A 218 -19.68 -9.21 25.43
C ASN A 218 -18.85 -10.44 25.86
N GLN A 219 -19.18 -11.64 25.35
CA GLN A 219 -18.41 -12.85 25.58
C GLN A 219 -17.34 -13.03 24.48
N PRO A 220 -16.06 -13.19 24.85
CA PRO A 220 -14.96 -13.23 23.89
C PRO A 220 -14.98 -14.50 23.02
N ARG A 221 -14.58 -14.32 21.76
CA ARG A 221 -14.36 -15.32 20.73
C ARG A 221 -12.95 -15.12 20.18
N ILE A 222 -12.12 -16.15 20.23
CA ILE A 222 -10.72 -16.04 19.82
C ILE A 222 -10.43 -17.07 18.74
N ALA A 223 -10.01 -16.61 17.56
CA ALA A 223 -9.37 -17.45 16.55
C ALA A 223 -7.85 -17.37 16.72
N TYR A 224 -7.16 -18.48 16.54
CA TYR A 224 -5.70 -18.59 16.68
C TYR A 224 -5.19 -19.84 15.97
N ASP A 225 -3.89 -19.93 15.73
CA ASP A 225 -3.28 -21.13 15.17
C ASP A 225 -2.25 -21.78 16.10
N GLU A 226 -2.17 -23.11 16.04
CA GLU A 226 -1.07 -23.89 16.61
C GLU A 226 -0.16 -24.42 15.48
N GLY A 227 0.42 -23.50 14.70
CA GLY A 227 1.50 -23.70 13.73
C GLY A 227 1.13 -24.42 12.43
N ILE A 228 0.12 -25.30 12.47
CA ILE A 228 -0.53 -25.95 11.32
C ILE A 228 -2.04 -26.16 11.51
N THR A 229 -2.57 -26.04 12.74
CA THR A 229 -3.99 -26.23 13.06
C THR A 229 -4.64 -24.90 13.45
N LEU A 230 -5.68 -24.48 12.75
CA LEU A 230 -6.52 -23.36 13.18
C LEU A 230 -7.47 -23.83 14.28
N LYS A 231 -7.56 -23.04 15.36
CA LYS A 231 -8.39 -23.28 16.54
C LYS A 231 -9.31 -22.09 16.83
N TYR A 232 -10.38 -22.37 17.57
CA TYR A 232 -11.35 -21.39 18.02
C TYR A 232 -11.68 -21.62 19.49
N ALA A 233 -11.49 -20.59 20.32
CA ALA A 233 -11.83 -20.61 21.73
C ALA A 233 -13.11 -19.79 21.99
N THR A 234 -14.05 -20.38 22.72
CA THR A 234 -15.26 -19.72 23.23
C THR A 234 -15.29 -19.75 24.75
N ARG A 235 -15.88 -18.73 25.37
CA ARG A 235 -15.95 -18.61 26.84
C ARG A 235 -17.36 -18.89 27.35
N THR A 236 -17.53 -20.02 28.02
CA THR A 236 -18.81 -20.45 28.62
C THR A 236 -18.71 -20.32 30.13
N GLY A 237 -19.24 -19.20 30.65
CA GLY A 237 -19.04 -18.81 32.04
C GLY A 237 -17.57 -18.55 32.35
N SER A 238 -16.99 -19.30 33.28
CA SER A 238 -15.57 -19.20 33.65
C SER A 238 -14.65 -20.18 32.92
N ILE A 239 -15.16 -20.97 31.98
CA ILE A 239 -14.42 -22.04 31.29
C ILE A 239 -14.25 -21.68 29.81
N TRP A 240 -13.04 -21.89 29.30
CA TRP A 240 -12.74 -21.84 27.87
C TRP A 240 -13.00 -23.20 27.22
N GLN A 241 -13.72 -23.19 26.10
CA GLN A 241 -13.99 -24.37 25.28
C GLN A 241 -13.25 -24.20 23.95
N ILE A 242 -12.35 -25.15 23.64
CA ILE A 242 -11.49 -25.12 22.46
C ILE A 242 -12.06 -26.06 21.40
N GLU A 243 -12.06 -25.61 20.15
CA GLU A 243 -12.48 -26.37 18.98
C GLU A 243 -11.41 -26.29 17.88
N ASN A 244 -11.00 -27.44 17.33
CA ASN A 244 -10.13 -27.49 16.16
C ASN A 244 -10.98 -27.20 14.92
N VAL A 245 -10.69 -26.09 14.24
CA VAL A 245 -11.49 -25.56 13.12
C VAL A 245 -11.10 -26.24 11.81
N THR A 246 -9.81 -26.54 11.63
CA THR A 246 -9.27 -27.20 10.43
C THR A 246 -8.72 -28.60 10.74
N SER A 247 -9.06 -29.59 9.92
CA SER A 247 -8.34 -30.86 9.84
C SER A 247 -7.18 -30.76 8.85
N ILE A 248 -5.97 -31.12 9.28
CA ILE A 248 -4.79 -31.23 8.39
C ILE A 248 -5.05 -32.34 7.36
N ALA A 249 -5.04 -32.02 6.07
CA ALA A 249 -5.36 -32.99 5.02
C ALA A 249 -4.13 -33.78 4.52
N SER A 250 -2.92 -33.23 4.61
CA SER A 250 -1.67 -33.98 4.39
C SER A 250 -0.47 -33.46 5.20
N PRO A 251 0.55 -34.30 5.50
CA PRO A 251 1.70 -33.89 6.30
C PRO A 251 2.48 -32.74 5.67
N GLY A 252 2.61 -31.62 6.39
CA GLY A 252 3.29 -30.41 5.92
C GLY A 252 2.37 -29.34 5.34
N GLU A 253 1.09 -29.65 5.14
CA GLU A 253 0.02 -28.65 4.99
C GLU A 253 -0.41 -28.09 6.36
N GLY A 254 -1.11 -26.96 6.34
CA GLY A 254 -1.70 -26.35 7.54
C GLY A 254 -2.02 -24.87 7.36
N THR A 255 -2.61 -24.25 8.38
CA THR A 255 -2.53 -22.78 8.51
C THR A 255 -1.07 -22.35 8.73
N THR A 256 -0.70 -21.13 8.32
CA THR A 256 0.61 -20.54 8.60
C THR A 256 0.48 -19.11 9.10
N GLY A 257 -0.47 -18.88 10.01
CA GLY A 257 -0.80 -17.55 10.53
C GLY A 257 -1.58 -16.69 9.51
N ASP A 258 -1.32 -15.39 9.54
CA ASP A 258 -1.99 -14.35 8.74
C ASP A 258 -3.53 -14.36 8.91
N LEU A 259 -4.03 -14.73 10.10
CA LEU A 259 -5.45 -14.97 10.38
C LEU A 259 -6.19 -13.76 10.99
N CYS A 260 -7.48 -13.61 10.67
CA CYS A 260 -8.34 -12.56 11.21
C CYS A 260 -9.77 -13.10 11.40
N LEU A 261 -10.44 -12.70 12.48
CA LEU A 261 -11.78 -13.13 12.89
C LEU A 261 -12.77 -11.95 12.88
N ALA A 262 -13.94 -12.16 12.26
CA ALA A 262 -15.13 -11.35 12.45
C ALA A 262 -16.32 -12.22 12.91
N LEU A 263 -17.35 -11.61 13.48
CA LEU A 263 -18.61 -12.28 13.85
C LEU A 263 -19.77 -11.67 13.06
N ASP A 264 -20.71 -12.50 12.60
CA ASP A 264 -21.97 -12.02 12.02
C ASP A 264 -22.96 -11.52 13.09
N SER A 265 -24.08 -10.94 12.66
CA SER A 265 -25.15 -10.47 13.54
C SER A 265 -25.86 -11.59 14.33
N ALA A 266 -25.55 -12.86 14.07
CA ALA A 266 -26.02 -14.03 14.81
C ALA A 266 -24.92 -14.64 15.71
N ASN A 267 -23.75 -14.00 15.81
CA ASN A 267 -22.55 -14.43 16.54
C ASN A 267 -21.86 -15.70 15.99
N ASN A 268 -22.07 -16.02 14.71
CA ASN A 268 -21.27 -17.03 14.02
C ASN A 268 -19.87 -16.45 13.73
N PRO A 269 -18.77 -17.22 13.90
CA PRO A 269 -17.45 -16.82 13.46
C PRO A 269 -17.24 -16.94 11.95
N HIS A 270 -16.50 -15.97 11.42
CA HIS A 270 -16.01 -15.88 10.05
C HIS A 270 -14.51 -15.58 10.12
N ILE A 271 -13.66 -16.49 9.62
CA ILE A 271 -12.20 -16.40 9.74
C ILE A 271 -11.58 -16.40 8.35
N ALA A 272 -10.85 -15.34 8.01
CA ALA A 272 -9.87 -15.36 6.92
C ALA A 272 -8.54 -15.89 7.48
N TYR A 273 -7.85 -16.74 6.71
CA TYR A 273 -6.55 -17.27 7.12
C TYR A 273 -5.73 -17.78 5.92
N ARG A 274 -4.42 -17.85 6.09
CA ARG A 274 -3.52 -18.40 5.08
C ARG A 274 -3.33 -19.89 5.26
N TYR A 275 -3.63 -20.67 4.21
CA TYR A 275 -3.43 -22.12 4.21
C TYR A 275 -2.28 -22.51 3.29
N LYS A 276 -1.23 -23.11 3.84
CA LYS A 276 -0.13 -23.70 3.08
C LYS A 276 -0.55 -25.06 2.52
N VAL A 277 -0.53 -25.15 1.19
CA VAL A 277 -0.83 -26.37 0.45
C VAL A 277 0.44 -27.17 0.17
N ASN A 278 1.58 -26.51 -0.03
CA ASN A 278 2.87 -27.18 -0.30
C ASN A 278 4.06 -26.31 0.12
N VAL A 279 5.27 -26.86 0.04
CA VAL A 279 6.50 -26.04 0.11
C VAL A 279 6.50 -25.09 -1.09
N GLY A 280 6.48 -23.78 -0.85
CA GLY A 280 6.41 -22.76 -1.90
C GLY A 280 5.01 -22.42 -2.42
N THR A 281 3.92 -22.86 -1.78
CA THR A 281 2.55 -22.47 -2.18
C THR A 281 1.61 -22.35 -0.98
N SER A 282 0.89 -21.22 -0.90
CA SER A 282 -0.20 -21.00 0.06
C SER A 282 -1.37 -20.26 -0.57
N ASN A 283 -2.56 -20.57 -0.08
CA ASN A 283 -3.83 -20.00 -0.51
C ASN A 283 -4.39 -19.04 0.54
N LEU A 284 -5.19 -18.08 0.12
CA LEU A 284 -6.16 -17.44 1.02
C LEU A 284 -7.36 -18.37 1.17
N ASN A 285 -7.66 -18.77 2.40
CA ASN A 285 -8.86 -19.52 2.74
C ASN A 285 -9.80 -18.67 3.61
N TYR A 286 -11.08 -19.05 3.60
CA TYR A 286 -12.14 -18.49 4.41
C TYR A 286 -12.94 -19.63 5.04
N ILE A 287 -13.04 -19.64 6.37
CA ILE A 287 -13.75 -20.67 7.12
C ILE A 287 -14.72 -20.02 8.11
N TYR A 288 -15.97 -20.49 8.07
CA TYR A 288 -17.08 -19.89 8.81
C TYR A 288 -17.97 -20.97 9.41
N LYS A 289 -18.72 -20.63 10.46
CA LYS A 289 -19.65 -21.57 11.10
C LYS A 289 -21.09 -21.24 10.72
N THR A 290 -21.90 -22.25 10.44
CA THR A 290 -23.33 -22.07 10.17
C THR A 290 -24.10 -23.28 10.69
N ALA A 291 -25.20 -23.06 11.40
CA ALA A 291 -25.98 -24.09 12.09
C ALA A 291 -25.13 -25.04 12.97
N GLY A 292 -24.04 -24.52 13.55
CA GLY A 292 -23.09 -25.28 14.38
C GLY A 292 -22.04 -26.09 13.62
N VAL A 293 -22.01 -26.05 12.28
CA VAL A 293 -21.04 -26.79 11.43
C VAL A 293 -20.09 -25.81 10.76
N TRP A 294 -18.78 -26.11 10.76
CA TRP A 294 -17.78 -25.33 10.03
C TRP A 294 -17.82 -25.63 8.52
N GLN A 295 -17.67 -24.60 7.71
CA GLN A 295 -17.64 -24.63 6.24
C GLN A 295 -16.39 -23.91 5.75
N ASN A 296 -15.61 -24.55 4.89
CA ASN A 296 -14.34 -24.01 4.39
C ASN A 296 -14.43 -23.69 2.89
N GLN A 297 -13.81 -22.60 2.46
CA GLN A 297 -13.67 -22.20 1.06
C GLN A 297 -12.25 -21.73 0.78
N VAL A 298 -11.72 -22.09 -0.38
CA VAL A 298 -10.54 -21.44 -0.96
C VAL A 298 -11.02 -20.15 -1.63
N VAL A 299 -10.44 -19.01 -1.27
CA VAL A 299 -10.80 -17.69 -1.80
C VAL A 299 -9.91 -17.34 -2.99
N ASP A 300 -8.59 -17.43 -2.79
CA ASP A 300 -7.58 -17.14 -3.82
C ASP A 300 -6.49 -18.21 -3.80
N SER A 301 -6.05 -18.63 -4.98
CA SER A 301 -5.22 -19.83 -5.20
C SER A 301 -4.57 -19.80 -6.58
N VAL A 302 -3.54 -18.96 -6.75
CA VAL A 302 -2.81 -18.81 -8.02
C VAL A 302 -1.56 -19.70 -8.04
N THR A 303 -1.44 -20.54 -9.07
CA THR A 303 -0.31 -21.47 -9.23
C THR A 303 1.04 -20.74 -9.21
N GLY A 304 1.94 -21.14 -8.31
CA GLY A 304 3.28 -20.55 -8.17
C GLY A 304 3.32 -19.22 -7.40
N ILE A 305 2.19 -18.75 -6.87
CA ILE A 305 2.09 -17.53 -6.07
C ILE A 305 1.56 -17.88 -4.67
N HIS A 306 2.21 -17.39 -3.62
CA HIS A 306 1.63 -17.40 -2.28
C HIS A 306 0.57 -16.30 -2.20
N THR A 307 -0.64 -16.65 -1.79
CA THR A 307 -1.71 -15.69 -1.46
C THR A 307 -2.05 -15.78 0.03
N GLY A 308 -2.83 -14.80 0.51
CA GLY A 308 -3.37 -14.75 1.87
C GLY A 308 -2.48 -14.15 2.95
N SER A 309 -1.35 -13.52 2.61
CA SER A 309 -0.48 -12.89 3.63
C SER A 309 -1.09 -11.59 4.18
N GLY A 310 -0.87 -11.30 5.46
CA GLY A 310 -1.34 -10.09 6.15
C GLY A 310 -2.84 -9.87 6.07
N SER A 311 -3.64 -10.94 6.14
CA SER A 311 -5.08 -10.87 5.83
C SER A 311 -5.92 -10.24 6.94
N SER A 312 -6.95 -9.49 6.57
CA SER A 312 -7.93 -8.89 7.48
C SER A 312 -9.33 -9.02 6.90
N ILE A 313 -10.31 -9.39 7.74
CA ILE A 313 -11.69 -9.66 7.33
C ILE A 313 -12.67 -8.68 8.01
N ALA A 314 -13.60 -8.18 7.22
CA ALA A 314 -14.79 -7.47 7.68
C ALA A 314 -16.04 -8.12 7.07
N LEU A 315 -17.20 -7.96 7.71
CA LEU A 315 -18.49 -8.45 7.21
C LEU A 315 -19.41 -7.28 6.88
N ASP A 316 -20.09 -7.34 5.74
CA ASP A 316 -21.11 -6.35 5.39
C ASP A 316 -22.39 -6.52 6.23
N ALA A 317 -23.34 -5.59 6.08
CA ALA A 317 -24.64 -5.64 6.76
C ALA A 317 -25.51 -6.88 6.41
N SER A 318 -25.09 -7.71 5.45
CA SER A 318 -25.71 -9.00 5.11
C SER A 318 -24.91 -10.22 5.63
N GLY A 319 -23.85 -10.00 6.41
CA GLY A 319 -22.95 -11.04 6.91
C GLY A 319 -21.99 -11.60 5.85
N ARG A 320 -21.82 -10.93 4.71
CA ARG A 320 -20.94 -11.39 3.62
C ARG A 320 -19.50 -10.97 3.89
N PRO A 321 -18.52 -11.87 3.71
CA PRO A 321 -17.12 -11.56 3.97
C PRO A 321 -16.47 -10.70 2.88
N HIS A 322 -15.73 -9.70 3.34
CA HIS A 322 -14.80 -8.86 2.58
C HIS A 322 -13.42 -9.04 3.22
N ILE A 323 -12.37 -9.25 2.42
CA ILE A 323 -11.03 -9.61 2.89
C ILE A 323 -9.97 -8.79 2.15
N SER A 324 -9.13 -8.04 2.88
CA SER A 324 -7.88 -7.50 2.35
C SER A 324 -6.73 -8.47 2.61
N TYR A 325 -5.79 -8.58 1.69
CA TYR A 325 -4.64 -9.49 1.79
C TYR A 325 -3.54 -9.14 0.78
N ARG A 326 -2.40 -9.82 0.88
CA ARG A 326 -1.25 -9.69 -0.01
C ARG A 326 -0.91 -11.01 -0.73
N ASP A 327 -0.32 -10.91 -1.93
CA ASP A 327 0.32 -12.02 -2.64
C ASP A 327 1.87 -11.94 -2.68
N SER A 328 2.56 -13.03 -3.06
CA SER A 328 4.04 -13.04 -3.15
C SER A 328 4.61 -12.14 -4.24
N THR A 329 3.82 -11.77 -5.25
CA THR A 329 4.14 -10.74 -6.24
C THR A 329 3.99 -9.31 -5.70
N LEU A 330 3.96 -9.17 -4.37
CA LEU A 330 3.98 -7.90 -3.63
C LEU A 330 2.68 -7.08 -3.76
N ASN A 331 1.60 -7.61 -4.34
CA ASN A 331 0.37 -6.86 -4.59
C ASN A 331 -0.53 -6.78 -3.35
N LEU A 332 -1.17 -5.62 -3.14
CA LEU A 332 -2.32 -5.49 -2.26
C LEU A 332 -3.58 -5.92 -3.02
N LYS A 333 -4.33 -6.87 -2.45
CA LYS A 333 -5.53 -7.45 -3.05
C LYS A 333 -6.73 -7.38 -2.10
N TYR A 334 -7.91 -7.43 -2.69
CA TYR A 334 -9.18 -7.44 -2.00
C TYR A 334 -10.11 -8.47 -2.63
N ALA A 335 -10.70 -9.31 -1.80
CA ALA A 335 -11.71 -10.29 -2.18
C ALA A 335 -13.01 -10.01 -1.43
N TYR A 336 -14.15 -10.11 -2.11
CA TYR A 336 -15.46 -10.02 -1.46
C TYR A 336 -16.42 -11.07 -2.01
N PHE A 337 -17.26 -11.64 -1.14
CA PHE A 337 -18.21 -12.67 -1.53
C PHE A 337 -19.56 -12.06 -1.89
N THR A 338 -19.99 -12.26 -3.14
CA THR A 338 -21.26 -11.71 -3.65
C THR A 338 -22.51 -12.35 -3.03
N GLY A 339 -22.38 -13.53 -2.41
CA GLY A 339 -23.47 -14.45 -2.11
C GLY A 339 -23.49 -15.70 -3.01
N VAL A 340 -22.74 -15.67 -4.13
CA VAL A 340 -22.59 -16.81 -5.06
C VAL A 340 -21.11 -17.09 -5.34
N ASN A 341 -20.37 -16.06 -5.77
CA ASN A 341 -18.97 -16.13 -6.15
C ASN A 341 -18.11 -15.15 -5.35
N TRP A 342 -16.82 -15.46 -5.23
CA TRP A 342 -15.79 -14.51 -4.83
C TRP A 342 -15.38 -13.63 -6.00
N ASN A 343 -15.43 -12.31 -5.81
CA ASN A 343 -14.86 -11.33 -6.72
C ASN A 343 -13.53 -10.85 -6.12
N ILE A 344 -12.47 -10.80 -6.93
CA ILE A 344 -11.12 -10.43 -6.51
C ILE A 344 -10.62 -9.25 -7.35
N ALA A 345 -10.02 -8.26 -6.71
CA ALA A 345 -9.33 -7.15 -7.34
C ALA A 345 -7.91 -6.97 -6.76
N THR A 346 -6.98 -6.54 -7.59
CA THR A 346 -5.73 -5.91 -7.13
C THR A 346 -5.99 -4.43 -6.92
N ILE A 347 -5.66 -3.91 -5.74
CA ILE A 347 -5.84 -2.49 -5.38
C ILE A 347 -4.62 -1.69 -5.84
N GLN A 348 -3.43 -2.19 -5.50
CA GLN A 348 -2.17 -1.58 -5.87
C GLN A 348 -1.11 -2.69 -6.04
N SER A 349 -0.41 -2.67 -7.17
CA SER A 349 0.65 -3.63 -7.49
C SER A 349 1.98 -3.24 -6.86
N ALA A 350 2.90 -4.21 -6.69
CA ALA A 350 4.30 -3.97 -6.31
C ALA A 350 4.55 -3.19 -5.00
N VAL A 351 3.58 -3.14 -4.08
CA VAL A 351 3.63 -2.30 -2.86
C VAL A 351 4.49 -2.84 -1.72
N CYS A 352 4.70 -4.15 -1.66
CA CYS A 352 4.99 -4.80 -0.37
C CYS A 352 6.09 -5.86 -0.41
N SER A 353 7.32 -5.46 -0.11
CA SER A 353 8.37 -6.38 0.36
C SER A 353 8.36 -6.50 1.88
N GLY A 354 8.39 -7.73 2.42
CA GLY A 354 8.71 -8.00 3.82
C GLY A 354 7.70 -7.51 4.87
N GLY A 355 6.64 -8.29 5.13
CA GLY A 355 5.84 -8.15 6.36
C GLY A 355 4.78 -7.05 6.36
N CYS A 356 4.16 -6.72 5.21
CA CYS A 356 2.99 -5.85 5.20
C CYS A 356 1.77 -6.51 5.88
N ASN A 357 1.36 -5.96 7.02
CA ASN A 357 0.00 -6.10 7.53
C ASN A 357 -0.95 -5.24 6.67
N THR A 358 -2.18 -5.74 6.49
CA THR A 358 -3.31 -4.96 5.99
C THR A 358 -4.41 -5.00 7.05
N SER A 359 -5.21 -3.95 7.19
CA SER A 359 -6.35 -3.94 8.12
C SER A 359 -7.57 -3.29 7.45
N LEU A 360 -8.70 -4.01 7.45
CA LEU A 360 -9.90 -3.69 6.69
C LEU A 360 -11.08 -3.38 7.62
N GLY A 361 -11.72 -2.24 7.40
CA GLY A 361 -13.05 -1.90 7.89
C GLY A 361 -14.05 -1.72 6.74
N LEU A 362 -15.35 -1.72 7.06
CA LEU A 362 -16.44 -1.39 6.14
C LEU A 362 -17.27 -0.27 6.73
N ASP A 363 -17.58 0.78 5.95
CA ASP A 363 -18.47 1.84 6.40
C ASP A 363 -19.95 1.39 6.42
N SER A 364 -20.84 2.30 6.84
CA SER A 364 -22.29 2.07 6.88
C SER A 364 -22.96 1.88 5.51
N TYR A 365 -22.23 2.08 4.41
CA TYR A 365 -22.67 1.79 3.03
C TYR A 365 -22.06 0.49 2.48
N GLY A 366 -21.10 -0.12 3.17
CA GLY A 366 -20.37 -1.31 2.74
C GLY A 366 -19.16 -1.02 1.85
N ASN A 367 -18.67 0.22 1.81
CA ASN A 367 -17.40 0.54 1.16
C ASN A 367 -16.24 -0.01 2.01
N PRO A 368 -15.23 -0.66 1.42
CA PRO A 368 -13.98 -1.00 2.11
C PRO A 368 -13.10 0.21 2.42
N HIS A 369 -12.45 0.14 3.58
CA HIS A 369 -11.42 1.04 4.09
C HIS A 369 -10.24 0.21 4.54
N ILE A 370 -9.08 0.34 3.88
CA ILE A 370 -7.92 -0.53 4.10
C ILE A 370 -6.72 0.33 4.46
N SER A 371 -6.13 0.13 5.64
CA SER A 371 -4.77 0.57 5.92
C SER A 371 -3.78 -0.48 5.45
N PHE A 372 -2.63 -0.02 4.94
CA PHE A 372 -1.53 -0.90 4.54
C PHE A 372 -0.18 -0.18 4.64
N TYR A 373 0.85 -0.99 4.88
CA TYR A 373 2.25 -0.57 4.77
C TYR A 373 2.66 -0.59 3.29
N GLU A 374 3.37 0.42 2.79
CA GLU A 374 4.04 0.40 1.48
C GLU A 374 5.56 0.38 1.69
N TYR A 375 6.22 -0.67 1.20
CA TYR A 375 7.68 -0.84 1.21
C TYR A 375 8.13 -1.30 -0.17
N ARG A 376 8.63 -0.36 -0.97
CA ARG A 376 9.19 -0.63 -2.32
C ARG A 376 10.70 -0.81 -2.24
N ILE A 377 11.20 -1.89 -2.84
CA ILE A 377 12.64 -2.12 -2.99
C ILE A 377 13.13 -1.35 -4.23
N PHE A 378 13.97 -0.33 -3.96
CA PHE A 378 14.69 0.54 -4.89
C PHE A 378 13.85 1.45 -5.83
N PRO A 379 14.37 2.66 -6.17
CA PRO A 379 15.40 3.41 -5.48
C PRO A 379 14.77 4.27 -4.37
N TYR A 380 14.56 3.66 -3.19
CA TYR A 380 14.27 4.32 -1.91
C TYR A 380 12.97 5.14 -1.81
N VAL A 381 11.82 4.53 -2.10
CA VAL A 381 10.57 5.04 -1.50
C VAL A 381 10.64 4.80 0.01
N GLN A 382 10.75 5.87 0.79
CA GLN A 382 10.68 5.80 2.26
C GLN A 382 9.38 5.07 2.66
N PRO A 383 9.41 4.04 3.53
CA PRO A 383 8.25 3.19 3.76
C PRO A 383 7.08 3.94 4.40
N LYS A 384 5.89 3.86 3.77
CA LYS A 384 4.75 4.73 4.10
C LYS A 384 3.61 3.94 4.73
N LEU A 385 2.89 4.59 5.65
CA LEU A 385 1.54 4.17 5.97
C LEU A 385 0.64 4.73 4.89
N LYS A 386 -0.01 3.85 4.13
CA LYS A 386 -1.00 4.19 3.13
C LYS A 386 -2.39 3.73 3.54
N TYR A 387 -3.37 4.35 2.90
CA TYR A 387 -4.78 4.02 3.05
C TYR A 387 -5.43 3.94 1.68
N ALA A 388 -6.36 2.99 1.52
CA ALA A 388 -7.13 2.79 0.31
C ALA A 388 -8.62 2.67 0.66
N THR A 389 -9.47 3.29 -0.14
CA THR A 389 -10.93 3.18 -0.02
C THR A 389 -11.60 3.32 -1.38
N THR A 390 -12.85 2.88 -1.45
CA THR A 390 -13.69 3.03 -2.64
C THR A 390 -14.71 4.13 -2.43
N GLN A 391 -14.63 5.20 -3.22
CA GLN A 391 -15.64 6.25 -3.14
C GLN A 391 -16.92 5.81 -3.85
N THR A 392 -18.02 5.64 -3.11
CA THR A 392 -19.34 5.65 -3.75
C THR A 392 -19.59 7.06 -4.26
N THR A 393 -19.57 7.24 -5.58
CA THR A 393 -20.04 8.48 -6.21
C THR A 393 -21.56 8.57 -6.02
N THR A 394 -21.96 9.12 -4.86
CA THR A 394 -23.34 9.57 -4.65
C THR A 394 -23.69 10.46 -5.84
N PRO A 395 -24.71 10.11 -6.65
CA PRO A 395 -25.03 10.88 -7.84
C PRO A 395 -25.52 12.26 -7.38
N THR A 396 -24.61 13.23 -7.43
CA THR A 396 -24.94 14.63 -7.19
C THR A 396 -25.98 15.00 -8.22
N ALA A 397 -27.23 15.14 -7.76
CA ALA A 397 -28.34 15.45 -8.64
C ALA A 397 -28.08 16.83 -9.26
N THR A 398 -27.58 16.82 -10.50
CA THR A 398 -27.29 18.04 -11.27
C THR A 398 -28.52 18.94 -11.18
N PRO A 399 -28.41 20.16 -10.60
CA PRO A 399 -29.58 20.97 -10.32
C PRO A 399 -30.21 21.39 -11.65
N THR A 400 -31.27 20.69 -12.06
CA THR A 400 -31.95 20.91 -13.33
C THR A 400 -32.47 22.33 -13.37
N THR A 401 -31.84 23.19 -14.17
CA THR A 401 -32.14 24.63 -14.30
C THR A 401 -33.47 24.94 -15.00
N THR A 402 -34.32 23.93 -15.17
CA THR A 402 -35.62 24.00 -15.84
C THR A 402 -36.75 23.77 -14.83
N PRO A 403 -37.47 24.83 -14.40
CA PRO A 403 -38.64 24.68 -13.53
C PRO A 403 -39.84 24.15 -14.33
N THR A 404 -39.97 22.82 -14.42
CA THR A 404 -41.08 22.14 -15.13
C THR A 404 -42.38 22.17 -14.33
N ALA A 405 -42.81 23.36 -13.92
CA ALA A 405 -44.05 23.61 -13.19
C ALA A 405 -44.76 24.86 -13.75
N THR A 406 -45.66 24.64 -14.72
CA THR A 406 -46.57 25.70 -15.19
C THR A 406 -47.49 26.11 -14.03
N PRO A 407 -47.62 27.40 -13.68
CA PRO A 407 -48.35 27.81 -12.49
C PRO A 407 -49.88 27.64 -12.67
N THR A 408 -50.45 26.64 -12.01
CA THR A 408 -51.92 26.43 -11.97
C THR A 408 -52.59 27.47 -11.07
N THR A 409 -53.55 28.22 -11.60
CA THR A 409 -54.18 29.37 -10.94
C THR A 409 -55.27 29.00 -9.93
N THR A 410 -54.97 28.13 -8.95
CA THR A 410 -55.92 27.66 -7.93
C THR A 410 -55.38 27.93 -6.52
N PRO A 411 -55.94 28.89 -5.75
CA PRO A 411 -55.45 29.21 -4.41
C PRO A 411 -56.00 28.25 -3.35
N THR A 412 -55.14 27.44 -2.74
CA THR A 412 -55.52 26.49 -1.67
C THR A 412 -54.61 26.59 -0.45
N ALA A 413 -55.20 27.00 0.67
CA ALA A 413 -54.80 26.80 2.08
C ALA A 413 -53.34 27.08 2.54
N THR A 414 -53.25 28.00 3.50
CA THR A 414 -52.08 28.37 4.32
C THR A 414 -51.43 27.21 5.10
N PRO A 415 -50.09 27.02 5.03
CA PRO A 415 -49.31 26.33 6.06
C PRO A 415 -48.90 27.29 7.19
N THR A 416 -48.76 26.77 8.42
CA THR A 416 -48.59 27.55 9.66
C THR A 416 -47.20 27.37 10.27
N ALA A 417 -46.82 28.32 11.15
CA ALA A 417 -45.74 28.30 12.15
C ALA A 417 -44.37 28.92 11.76
N THR A 418 -43.90 29.76 12.69
CA THR A 418 -42.69 30.59 12.63
C THR A 418 -41.45 29.83 13.16
N PRO A 419 -40.26 29.98 12.56
CA PRO A 419 -38.99 29.63 13.22
C PRO A 419 -38.52 30.77 14.14
N THR A 420 -38.21 30.44 15.40
CA THR A 420 -37.73 31.43 16.39
C THR A 420 -36.47 30.93 17.10
N ALA A 421 -35.30 31.50 16.77
CA ALA A 421 -34.09 31.45 17.60
C ALA A 421 -33.16 32.63 17.29
N THR A 422 -32.75 33.36 18.32
CA THR A 422 -31.98 34.61 18.26
C THR A 422 -30.47 34.37 18.02
N PRO A 423 -29.76 35.20 17.23
CA PRO A 423 -28.30 35.25 17.23
C PRO A 423 -27.75 36.04 18.44
N THR A 424 -26.80 35.46 19.17
CA THR A 424 -26.14 36.09 20.34
C THR A 424 -24.93 36.95 19.92
N ALA A 425 -24.57 37.93 20.76
CA ALA A 425 -23.82 39.12 20.36
C ALA A 425 -22.27 39.01 20.30
N THR A 426 -21.70 40.05 19.67
CA THR A 426 -20.29 40.38 19.38
C THR A 426 -19.30 40.21 20.55
N PRO A 427 -18.06 39.74 20.29
CA PRO A 427 -16.96 39.80 21.25
C PRO A 427 -16.41 41.24 21.39
N THR A 428 -16.28 41.72 22.63
CA THR A 428 -15.70 43.05 22.93
C THR A 428 -14.18 42.98 23.02
N ALA A 429 -13.46 43.82 22.26
CA ALA A 429 -12.02 43.99 22.42
C ALA A 429 -11.72 44.95 23.59
N THR A 430 -10.87 44.51 24.52
CA THR A 430 -10.44 45.31 25.69
C THR A 430 -8.95 45.61 25.60
N LEU A 431 -8.61 46.90 25.47
CA LEU A 431 -7.23 47.38 25.55
C LEU A 431 -6.90 47.76 27.00
N THR A 432 -5.69 47.44 27.47
CA THR A 432 -5.13 47.92 28.74
C THR A 432 -3.82 48.69 28.51
N PRO A 433 -3.61 49.84 29.18
CA PRO A 433 -2.46 50.71 28.91
C PRO A 433 -1.22 50.38 29.75
N SER A 434 -0.05 50.74 29.22
CA SER A 434 1.22 50.82 29.96
C SER A 434 1.27 52.08 30.85
N PRO A 435 2.11 52.08 31.90
CA PRO A 435 3.22 53.05 31.89
C PRO A 435 4.60 52.45 32.28
N GLY A 436 5.68 53.12 31.84
CA GLY A 436 7.08 52.88 32.27
C GLY A 436 7.48 53.78 33.47
N PRO A 437 8.66 54.46 33.50
CA PRO A 437 9.72 54.54 32.45
C PRO A 437 11.21 54.68 32.95
N LEU A 438 12.17 54.86 32.01
CA LEU A 438 13.58 55.37 32.18
C LEU A 438 14.55 54.47 33.03
N ASN A 439 15.90 54.51 32.98
CA ASN A 439 16.98 55.03 32.08
C ASN A 439 18.26 54.16 32.38
N ARG A 440 19.34 53.99 31.58
CA ARG A 440 19.99 54.61 30.39
C ARG A 440 21.12 55.64 30.68
N PHE A 441 22.33 55.36 30.15
CA PHE A 441 23.60 56.13 30.16
C PHE A 441 24.34 56.30 31.53
N VAL A 442 25.68 56.37 31.65
CA VAL A 442 26.86 55.86 30.86
C VAL A 442 28.19 56.04 31.66
N HIS A 443 29.28 55.29 31.34
CA HIS A 443 30.70 55.52 31.74
C HIS A 443 31.12 55.34 33.24
N LEU A 444 32.38 55.09 33.67
CA LEU A 444 33.69 54.76 33.02
C LEU A 444 34.77 54.31 34.06
N SER A 445 35.77 53.50 33.65
CA SER A 445 37.07 53.19 34.31
C SER A 445 37.04 52.28 35.57
N ILE A 446 38.11 51.57 35.98
CA ILE A 446 39.58 51.81 35.88
C ILE A 446 40.34 50.65 35.17
N VAL A 447 41.63 50.83 34.86
CA VAL A 447 42.49 50.06 33.93
C VAL A 447 43.78 49.53 34.61
N LEU A 448 44.34 48.40 34.13
CA LEU A 448 45.78 48.05 33.90
C LEU A 448 45.96 46.53 33.73
N GLY A 449 46.73 45.96 32.77
CA GLY A 449 47.40 46.55 31.59
C GLY A 449 48.21 45.54 30.74
N SER A 450 48.45 45.88 29.45
CA SER A 450 49.54 45.46 28.53
C SER A 450 49.90 43.97 28.22
N ALA A 451 49.40 43.49 27.07
CA ALA A 451 50.06 42.96 25.83
C ALA A 451 51.61 42.68 25.76
N PRO A 452 52.18 42.00 24.71
CA PRO A 452 51.60 41.49 23.43
C PRO A 452 52.00 40.02 23.05
N SER A 453 51.70 39.59 21.80
CA SER A 453 51.96 38.26 21.20
C SER A 453 53.06 38.27 20.12
N PRO A 454 53.67 37.10 19.79
CA PRO A 454 54.08 36.81 18.41
C PRO A 454 53.85 35.34 17.92
N THR A 455 53.53 35.20 16.62
CA THR A 455 53.77 34.12 15.61
C THR A 455 53.86 32.59 15.93
N PRO A 456 53.48 31.70 14.97
CA PRO A 456 53.53 30.23 15.10
C PRO A 456 54.91 29.59 14.79
N GLU A 457 55.09 28.32 15.18
CA GLU A 457 56.34 27.55 15.07
C GLU A 457 56.45 26.65 13.81
N THR A 458 57.70 26.25 13.51
CA THR A 458 58.11 25.44 12.35
C THR A 458 58.33 23.95 12.73
N PRO A 459 58.02 22.96 11.86
CA PRO A 459 58.29 21.55 12.15
C PRO A 459 59.78 21.17 12.22
N ILE A 460 60.09 20.15 13.03
CA ILE A 460 61.44 19.57 13.24
C ILE A 460 61.62 18.33 12.32
N PRO A 461 62.80 18.10 11.71
CA PRO A 461 63.01 17.03 10.73
C PRO A 461 63.15 15.62 11.35
N ILE A 462 62.82 14.60 10.56
CA ILE A 462 63.01 13.17 10.88
C ILE A 462 64.16 12.60 10.02
N SER A 463 64.95 11.70 10.60
CA SER A 463 66.21 11.18 10.04
C SER A 463 66.03 10.02 9.04
N THR A 464 66.96 9.93 8.08
CA THR A 464 67.06 8.91 7.02
C THR A 464 67.61 7.55 7.49
N THR A 465 67.20 6.46 6.83
CA THR A 465 67.92 5.18 6.80
C THR A 465 68.05 4.62 5.38
N THR A 466 69.15 3.90 5.12
CA THR A 466 69.60 3.45 3.79
C THR A 466 68.97 2.11 3.37
N PRO A 467 68.67 1.87 2.07
CA PRO A 467 68.22 0.56 1.59
C PRO A 467 69.34 -0.50 1.52
N THR A 468 68.96 -1.76 1.71
CA THR A 468 69.82 -2.96 1.54
C THR A 468 69.32 -3.77 0.33
N PRO A 469 70.18 -4.28 -0.56
CA PRO A 469 69.75 -4.94 -1.81
C PRO A 469 69.24 -6.37 -1.61
N SER A 470 68.45 -6.86 -2.59
CA SER A 470 68.05 -8.27 -2.70
C SER A 470 68.11 -8.75 -4.17
N ALA A 471 67.94 -10.07 -4.37
CA ALA A 471 68.57 -10.84 -5.44
C ALA A 471 68.06 -10.62 -6.88
N THR A 472 68.96 -10.85 -7.83
CA THR A 472 68.73 -11.03 -9.28
C THR A 472 67.82 -12.22 -9.58
N ALA A 473 66.94 -12.09 -10.57
CA ALA A 473 66.13 -13.19 -11.12
C ALA A 473 66.61 -13.64 -12.52
N THR A 474 66.53 -14.93 -12.79
CA THR A 474 66.91 -15.59 -14.06
C THR A 474 65.78 -15.49 -15.11
N PRO A 475 66.07 -15.30 -16.42
CA PRO A 475 65.03 -15.11 -17.43
C PRO A 475 64.45 -16.43 -18.00
N THR A 476 63.11 -16.53 -18.10
CA THR A 476 62.43 -17.61 -18.84
C THR A 476 61.12 -17.15 -19.51
N SER A 477 60.87 -17.66 -20.72
CA SER A 477 59.58 -17.75 -21.44
C SER A 477 58.72 -16.48 -21.64
N THR A 478 58.69 -16.02 -22.89
CA THR A 478 57.69 -15.09 -23.45
C THR A 478 56.25 -15.64 -23.32
N PRO A 479 55.26 -14.84 -22.86
CA PRO A 479 53.85 -15.22 -22.91
C PRO A 479 53.26 -15.03 -24.31
N THR A 480 52.39 -15.96 -24.72
CA THR A 480 51.52 -15.85 -25.91
C THR A 480 50.55 -14.67 -25.74
N PRO A 481 50.23 -13.88 -26.79
CA PRO A 481 49.29 -12.76 -26.67
C PRO A 481 47.89 -13.21 -26.26
N THR A 482 47.42 -12.70 -25.13
CA THR A 482 46.00 -12.75 -24.72
C THR A 482 45.17 -11.87 -25.65
N PRO A 483 43.93 -12.25 -26.01
CA PRO A 483 43.00 -11.35 -26.71
C PRO A 483 42.86 -10.02 -25.96
N GLY A 484 42.93 -8.91 -26.68
CA GLY A 484 42.89 -7.58 -26.08
C GLY A 484 41.55 -7.29 -25.40
N THR A 485 41.59 -6.51 -24.32
CA THR A 485 40.43 -5.79 -23.80
C THR A 485 39.72 -5.08 -24.95
N PRO A 486 38.39 -5.13 -25.08
CA PRO A 486 37.70 -4.37 -26.11
C PRO A 486 37.99 -2.88 -25.92
N THR A 487 38.63 -2.26 -26.91
CA THR A 487 38.67 -0.80 -27.00
C THR A 487 37.23 -0.31 -27.03
N VAL A 488 36.85 0.55 -26.10
CA VAL A 488 35.53 1.18 -26.13
C VAL A 488 35.47 2.09 -27.35
N THR A 489 34.85 1.60 -28.41
CA THR A 489 34.42 2.43 -29.53
C THR A 489 33.47 3.48 -28.97
N PRO A 490 33.68 4.79 -29.21
CA PRO A 490 32.68 5.79 -28.82
C PRO A 490 31.35 5.45 -29.50
N SER A 491 30.26 5.41 -28.74
CA SER A 491 28.94 5.05 -29.28
C SER A 491 28.56 6.03 -30.41
N PRO A 492 28.07 5.54 -31.57
CA PRO A 492 27.93 6.36 -32.79
C PRO A 492 26.83 7.44 -32.72
N CYS A 493 26.13 7.57 -31.59
CA CYS A 493 25.00 8.45 -31.36
C CYS A 493 25.36 9.92 -31.01
N GLY A 494 26.63 10.26 -30.78
CA GLY A 494 27.08 11.63 -30.43
C GLY A 494 26.72 12.10 -29.00
N ILE A 495 26.12 11.21 -28.22
CA ILE A 495 25.66 11.37 -26.84
C ILE A 495 26.28 10.20 -26.05
N GLY A 496 26.83 10.44 -24.86
CA GLY A 496 27.44 9.38 -24.06
C GLY A 496 26.37 8.60 -23.28
N ASN A 497 26.45 7.27 -23.27
CA ASN A 497 25.43 6.41 -22.64
C ASN A 497 24.00 6.74 -23.14
N CYS A 498 23.86 6.83 -24.46
CA CYS A 498 22.63 7.25 -25.15
C CYS A 498 21.52 6.19 -25.13
N ASP A 499 21.92 4.95 -24.91
CA ASP A 499 21.16 3.70 -24.75
C ASP A 499 20.99 3.29 -23.26
N PHE A 500 21.45 4.11 -22.31
CA PHE A 500 21.43 3.89 -20.86
C PHE A 500 22.10 2.61 -20.31
N GLU A 501 22.49 1.64 -21.14
CA GLU A 501 23.09 0.34 -20.78
C GLU A 501 24.38 0.39 -19.93
N GLN A 502 25.01 1.56 -19.78
CA GLN A 502 26.13 1.78 -18.86
C GLN A 502 25.66 2.26 -17.46
N GLY A 503 24.36 2.15 -17.19
CA GLY A 503 23.71 2.50 -15.93
C GLY A 503 23.66 4.00 -15.67
N ALA A 504 23.57 4.37 -14.38
CA ALA A 504 23.65 5.74 -13.87
C ALA A 504 25.07 6.34 -14.03
N THR A 505 25.55 6.44 -15.27
CA THR A 505 26.86 6.99 -15.63
C THR A 505 26.77 7.90 -16.86
N ILE A 506 27.75 8.81 -16.98
CA ILE A 506 27.87 9.91 -17.96
C ILE A 506 26.80 11.00 -17.83
N TRP A 507 25.52 10.64 -17.77
CA TRP A 507 24.45 11.57 -17.44
C TRP A 507 24.59 12.11 -16.01
N THR A 508 24.23 13.38 -15.84
CA THR A 508 23.96 13.97 -14.52
C THR A 508 22.46 13.92 -14.26
N GLU A 509 22.06 13.14 -13.28
CA GLU A 509 20.69 13.05 -12.79
C GLU A 509 20.41 14.10 -11.71
N TYR A 510 19.18 14.59 -11.65
CA TYR A 510 18.66 15.39 -10.55
C TYR A 510 17.17 15.14 -10.39
N SER A 511 16.73 14.77 -9.19
CA SER A 511 15.34 14.89 -8.75
C SER A 511 15.31 15.75 -7.49
N GLN A 512 14.36 16.67 -7.42
CA GLN A 512 14.07 17.45 -6.22
C GLN A 512 13.76 16.56 -5.00
N ASN A 513 13.14 15.40 -5.25
CA ASN A 513 12.69 14.47 -4.22
C ASN A 513 13.73 13.35 -3.96
N GLY A 514 14.86 13.37 -4.67
CA GLY A 514 16.01 12.48 -4.44
C GLY A 514 16.01 11.18 -5.23
N TRP A 515 15.09 11.00 -6.19
CA TRP A 515 15.01 9.81 -7.03
C TRP A 515 16.24 9.64 -7.94
N GLN A 516 16.66 8.38 -8.11
CA GLN A 516 17.47 7.95 -9.25
C GLN A 516 16.54 7.81 -10.46
N LEU A 517 16.97 8.33 -11.61
CA LEU A 517 16.17 8.47 -12.82
C LEU A 517 16.58 7.47 -13.91
N ILE A 518 17.84 7.04 -13.96
CA ILE A 518 18.34 6.03 -14.90
C ILE A 518 18.33 4.66 -14.22
N LEU A 519 17.50 3.74 -14.73
CA LEU A 519 17.07 2.54 -14.03
C LEU A 519 17.21 1.28 -14.89
N ASP A 520 17.59 0.18 -14.24
CA ASP A 520 17.56 -1.17 -14.80
C ASP A 520 16.11 -1.68 -14.88
N VAL A 521 15.85 -2.60 -15.81
CA VAL A 521 14.54 -3.22 -16.11
C VAL A 521 13.88 -3.87 -14.90
N ASN A 522 14.62 -4.27 -13.86
CA ASN A 522 14.07 -4.79 -12.61
C ASN A 522 13.44 -3.69 -11.71
N TYR A 523 13.64 -2.41 -12.04
CA TYR A 523 13.12 -1.25 -11.30
C TYR A 523 12.22 -0.33 -12.15
N LEU A 524 12.07 -0.60 -13.45
CA LEU A 524 11.17 0.13 -14.34
C LEU A 524 9.76 -0.51 -14.35
N PRO A 525 8.69 0.30 -14.42
CA PRO A 525 7.31 -0.20 -14.53
C PRO A 525 6.95 -0.64 -15.96
N ILE A 526 7.82 -0.36 -16.94
CA ILE A 526 7.73 -0.78 -18.34
C ILE A 526 9.01 -1.51 -18.74
N SER A 527 8.94 -2.32 -19.80
CA SER A 527 10.17 -2.76 -20.47
C SER A 527 10.86 -1.57 -21.16
N PRO A 528 12.18 -1.41 -21.03
CA PRO A 528 12.99 -0.58 -21.93
C PRO A 528 12.68 -0.79 -23.41
N HIS A 529 13.00 0.20 -24.25
CA HIS A 529 12.91 0.07 -25.71
C HIS A 529 14.10 -0.74 -26.24
N GLY A 530 15.31 -0.42 -25.75
CA GLY A 530 16.54 -1.17 -25.97
C GLY A 530 17.01 -1.93 -24.73
N GLY A 531 17.87 -2.92 -24.91
CA GLY A 531 18.71 -3.46 -23.82
C GLY A 531 17.99 -3.93 -22.54
N SER A 532 18.35 -3.31 -21.42
CA SER A 532 17.86 -3.59 -20.06
C SER A 532 17.88 -2.35 -19.14
N TRP A 533 18.19 -1.16 -19.65
CA TRP A 533 18.12 0.12 -18.93
C TRP A 533 17.32 1.15 -19.72
N ALA A 534 16.63 2.04 -19.01
CA ALA A 534 16.02 3.25 -19.57
C ALA A 534 15.91 4.30 -18.47
N ALA A 535 15.50 5.52 -18.81
CA ALA A 535 15.23 6.56 -17.81
C ALA A 535 13.74 6.79 -17.56
N TRP A 536 13.40 7.19 -16.33
CA TRP A 536 12.06 7.57 -15.87
C TRP A 536 12.16 8.93 -15.18
N LEU A 537 11.36 9.90 -15.62
CA LEU A 537 11.19 11.23 -15.03
C LEU A 537 9.71 11.46 -14.74
N GLY A 538 9.38 12.18 -13.65
CA GLY A 538 8.03 12.16 -13.11
C GLY A 538 7.75 10.83 -12.42
N GLY A 539 6.47 10.51 -12.21
CA GLY A 539 6.06 9.38 -11.36
C GLY A 539 5.82 9.76 -9.89
N ASP A 540 6.05 11.02 -9.54
CA ASP A 540 5.85 11.62 -8.22
C ASP A 540 5.27 13.05 -8.36
N SER A 541 4.56 13.54 -7.34
CA SER A 541 3.85 14.82 -7.39
C SER A 541 4.69 15.98 -6.85
N ASN A 542 4.53 17.19 -7.42
CA ASN A 542 5.34 18.39 -7.15
C ASN A 542 6.84 18.20 -7.48
N GLU A 543 7.18 17.29 -8.39
CA GLU A 543 8.56 16.95 -8.71
C GLU A 543 9.18 17.93 -9.72
N ILE A 544 10.47 18.20 -9.54
CA ILE A 544 11.35 18.70 -10.61
C ILE A 544 12.44 17.65 -10.85
N ALA A 545 12.40 16.98 -12.00
CA ALA A 545 13.36 15.96 -12.42
C ALA A 545 14.10 16.38 -13.69
N TYR A 546 15.39 16.09 -13.82
CA TYR A 546 16.09 16.19 -15.11
C TYR A 546 17.28 15.23 -15.26
N LEU A 547 17.54 14.88 -16.51
CA LEU A 547 18.82 14.36 -16.99
C LEU A 547 19.55 15.47 -17.73
N GLN A 548 20.87 15.57 -17.60
CA GLN A 548 21.68 16.44 -18.45
C GLN A 548 23.07 15.89 -18.74
N GLN A 549 23.62 16.22 -19.91
CA GLN A 549 25.03 15.99 -20.24
C GLN A 549 25.55 16.98 -21.29
N SER A 550 26.86 17.03 -21.46
CA SER A 550 27.50 17.73 -22.58
C SER A 550 27.41 16.86 -23.83
N ALA A 551 26.71 17.34 -24.87
CA ALA A 551 26.52 16.66 -26.15
C ALA A 551 27.11 17.48 -27.30
N ALA A 552 27.67 16.81 -28.31
CA ALA A 552 28.21 17.47 -29.50
C ALA A 552 27.22 17.29 -30.66
N VAL A 553 26.52 18.36 -31.04
CA VAL A 553 25.53 18.33 -32.13
C VAL A 553 26.26 18.28 -33.48
N PRO A 554 26.11 17.22 -34.30
CA PRO A 554 26.75 17.14 -35.61
C PRO A 554 26.31 18.27 -36.55
N SER A 555 27.15 18.62 -37.51
CA SER A 555 26.85 19.69 -38.48
C SER A 555 25.91 19.24 -39.62
N ASP A 556 25.75 17.93 -39.80
CA ASP A 556 24.99 17.24 -40.85
C ASP A 556 23.84 16.37 -40.32
N GLN A 557 23.82 16.13 -39.01
CA GLN A 557 22.80 15.36 -38.29
C GLN A 557 22.27 16.19 -37.11
N THR A 558 21.49 17.22 -37.43
CA THR A 558 21.09 18.28 -36.49
C THR A 558 19.79 18.02 -35.74
N TYR A 559 19.15 16.87 -35.94
CA TYR A 559 17.89 16.52 -35.28
C TYR A 559 18.17 15.52 -34.17
N LEU A 560 17.83 15.87 -32.93
CA LEU A 560 17.88 14.97 -31.78
C LEU A 560 16.66 14.03 -31.86
N ARG A 561 16.88 12.73 -31.96
CA ARG A 561 15.84 11.70 -31.83
C ARG A 561 16.03 10.90 -30.53
N PHE A 562 14.94 10.46 -29.94
CA PHE A 562 14.93 9.55 -28.79
C PHE A 562 13.57 8.83 -28.73
N TRP A 563 13.53 7.68 -28.09
CA TRP A 563 12.28 7.00 -27.78
C TRP A 563 11.72 7.52 -26.46
N ASN A 564 10.41 7.74 -26.43
CA ASN A 564 9.72 8.26 -25.26
C ASN A 564 8.38 7.52 -25.06
N TRP A 565 8.04 7.26 -23.80
CA TRP A 565 6.72 6.76 -23.41
C TRP A 565 6.09 7.78 -22.45
N ILE A 566 4.87 8.25 -22.75
CA ILE A 566 4.06 9.08 -21.84
C ILE A 566 2.94 8.20 -21.28
N ASP A 567 2.90 8.08 -19.96
CA ASP A 567 1.78 7.49 -19.24
C ASP A 567 1.37 8.44 -18.10
N SER A 568 0.33 9.22 -18.36
CA SER A 568 -0.21 10.22 -17.44
C SER A 568 -1.69 9.99 -17.17
N GLN A 569 -2.08 10.26 -15.94
CA GLN A 569 -3.46 10.26 -15.47
C GLN A 569 -4.08 11.67 -15.51
N ASP A 570 -3.27 12.70 -15.80
CA ASP A 570 -3.64 14.10 -15.63
C ASP A 570 -4.29 14.72 -16.89
N LEU A 571 -4.80 15.94 -16.72
CA LEU A 571 -5.25 16.84 -17.78
C LEU A 571 -4.07 17.66 -18.30
N CYS A 572 -4.19 18.20 -19.52
CA CYS A 572 -3.14 19.05 -20.08
C CYS A 572 -3.18 20.46 -19.46
N GLY A 573 -2.01 21.11 -19.37
CA GLY A 573 -1.83 22.41 -18.73
C GLY A 573 -1.26 22.38 -17.31
N TYR A 574 -0.98 21.19 -16.74
CA TYR A 574 -0.47 21.00 -15.37
C TYR A 574 0.97 20.46 -15.40
N ASP A 575 1.15 19.21 -15.82
CA ASP A 575 2.46 18.55 -15.92
C ASP A 575 3.15 18.77 -17.28
N PHE A 576 4.46 19.04 -17.27
CA PHE A 576 5.21 19.39 -18.48
C PHE A 576 6.57 18.70 -18.59
N ALA A 577 6.88 18.29 -19.82
CA ALA A 577 8.21 17.88 -20.24
C ALA A 577 8.87 18.95 -21.12
N TYR A 578 10.18 19.13 -20.95
CA TYR A 578 11.00 20.13 -21.59
C TYR A 578 12.28 19.54 -22.16
N ILE A 579 12.63 19.96 -23.38
CA ILE A 579 13.97 19.79 -23.95
C ILE A 579 14.65 21.15 -23.90
N ARG A 580 15.83 21.20 -23.27
CA ARG A 580 16.56 22.45 -23.02
C ARG A 580 18.01 22.31 -23.49
N ILE A 581 18.52 23.36 -24.14
CA ILE A 581 19.89 23.47 -24.62
C ILE A 581 20.52 24.70 -23.98
N ASP A 582 21.61 24.53 -23.25
CA ASP A 582 22.28 25.60 -22.48
C ASP A 582 21.32 26.42 -21.60
N GLY A 583 20.33 25.73 -21.01
CA GLY A 583 19.27 26.31 -20.19
C GLY A 583 18.09 26.93 -20.95
N THR A 584 18.18 27.10 -22.27
CA THR A 584 17.10 27.62 -23.13
C THR A 584 16.16 26.48 -23.53
N THR A 585 14.86 26.64 -23.29
CA THR A 585 13.85 25.65 -23.74
C THR A 585 13.69 25.70 -25.26
N VAL A 586 13.92 24.57 -25.92
CA VAL A 586 13.78 24.39 -27.38
C VAL A 586 12.54 23.55 -27.74
N SER A 587 12.01 22.79 -26.79
CA SER A 587 10.71 22.11 -26.90
C SER A 587 10.05 21.99 -25.52
N GLN A 588 8.72 22.09 -25.50
CA GLN A 588 7.86 21.86 -24.34
C GLN A 588 6.63 21.08 -24.81
N TYR A 589 6.13 20.15 -24.02
CA TYR A 589 4.88 19.43 -24.26
C TYR A 589 4.26 18.94 -22.95
N ASP A 590 2.93 18.93 -22.89
CA ASP A 590 2.17 18.45 -21.74
C ASP A 590 2.35 16.94 -21.56
N LEU A 591 2.55 16.51 -20.32
CA LEU A 591 2.42 15.12 -19.89
C LEU A 591 1.00 14.93 -19.36
N CYS A 592 0.06 14.60 -20.25
CA CYS A 592 -1.34 14.45 -19.91
C CYS A 592 -1.97 13.22 -20.58
N SER A 593 -3.06 12.72 -20.02
CA SER A 593 -3.79 11.53 -20.47
C SER A 593 -4.16 11.51 -21.96
N SER A 594 -4.42 12.66 -22.60
CA SER A 594 -4.67 12.74 -24.05
C SER A 594 -3.40 12.72 -24.92
N ASN A 595 -2.23 12.89 -24.31
CA ASN A 595 -0.91 12.80 -24.93
C ASN A 595 -0.22 11.45 -24.64
N ASN A 596 -0.87 10.54 -23.90
CA ASN A 596 -0.33 9.21 -23.62
C ASN A 596 0.01 8.47 -24.92
N THR A 597 1.24 7.96 -25.01
CA THR A 597 1.75 7.33 -26.23
C THR A 597 1.25 5.89 -26.41
N GLY A 598 0.78 5.25 -25.33
CA GLY A 598 0.30 3.86 -25.34
C GLY A 598 1.39 2.81 -25.59
N GLY A 599 2.65 3.22 -25.45
CA GLY A 599 3.84 2.45 -25.83
C GLY A 599 5.03 3.38 -26.05
N TRP A 600 6.18 2.82 -26.42
CA TRP A 600 7.33 3.62 -26.89
C TRP A 600 7.01 4.27 -28.24
N ALA A 601 7.24 5.57 -28.35
CA ALA A 601 7.13 6.36 -29.58
C ALA A 601 8.41 7.17 -29.82
N GLU A 602 8.86 7.29 -31.07
CA GLU A 602 10.01 8.14 -31.39
C GLU A 602 9.61 9.63 -31.38
N ARG A 603 10.45 10.45 -30.75
CA ARG A 603 10.32 11.91 -30.70
C ARG A 603 11.55 12.56 -31.31
N VAL A 604 11.34 13.55 -32.17
CA VAL A 604 12.39 14.24 -32.93
C VAL A 604 12.32 15.75 -32.70
N ILE A 605 13.47 16.36 -32.40
CA ILE A 605 13.62 17.78 -32.05
C ILE A 605 14.67 18.41 -32.97
N ASP A 606 14.34 19.53 -33.61
CA ASP A 606 15.27 20.28 -34.47
C ASP A 606 16.27 21.09 -33.63
N LEU A 607 17.56 20.75 -33.71
CA LEU A 607 18.67 21.46 -33.08
C LEU A 607 19.61 22.11 -34.11
N SER A 608 19.13 22.42 -35.33
CA SER A 608 19.92 23.05 -36.40
C SER A 608 20.56 24.38 -36.04
N ALA A 609 19.99 25.14 -35.09
CA ALA A 609 20.60 26.33 -34.52
C ALA A 609 21.93 26.06 -33.78
N TYR A 610 22.16 24.81 -33.36
CA TYR A 610 23.31 24.35 -32.59
C TYR A 610 24.29 23.49 -33.41
N ALA A 611 24.11 23.41 -34.74
CA ALA A 611 24.91 22.58 -35.64
C ALA A 611 26.43 22.81 -35.47
N GLY A 612 27.17 21.74 -35.17
CA GLY A 612 28.62 21.76 -34.96
C GLY A 612 29.07 22.32 -33.59
N GLN A 613 28.16 22.53 -32.64
CA GLN A 613 28.47 23.05 -31.30
C GLN A 613 28.42 21.94 -30.24
N THR A 614 29.21 22.10 -29.17
CA THR A 614 29.06 21.33 -27.93
C THR A 614 28.18 22.12 -26.97
N VAL A 615 27.10 21.51 -26.50
CA VAL A 615 26.04 22.14 -25.71
C VAL A 615 25.67 21.29 -24.49
N LEU A 616 25.14 21.92 -23.44
CA LEU A 616 24.48 21.21 -22.35
C LEU A 616 23.05 20.82 -22.77
N LEU A 617 22.88 19.56 -23.17
CA LEU A 617 21.56 18.96 -23.38
C LEU A 617 20.95 18.61 -22.03
N GLN A 618 19.72 19.07 -21.77
CA GLN A 618 18.92 18.71 -20.61
C GLN A 618 17.51 18.27 -21.05
N VAL A 619 17.05 17.13 -20.54
CA VAL A 619 15.65 16.71 -20.60
C VAL A 619 15.09 16.83 -19.18
N ARG A 620 13.99 17.57 -19.02
CA ARG A 620 13.44 17.97 -17.72
C ARG A 620 11.94 17.75 -17.65
N VAL A 621 11.44 17.33 -16.49
CA VAL A 621 10.02 17.28 -16.14
C VAL A 621 9.77 18.22 -14.96
N GLU A 622 8.62 18.87 -14.96
CA GLU A 622 8.00 19.53 -13.81
C GLU A 622 6.60 18.94 -13.64
N THR A 623 6.26 18.44 -12.44
CA THR A 623 4.91 17.97 -12.09
C THR A 623 4.24 18.84 -11.03
N ASP A 624 2.91 18.84 -11.06
CA ASP A 624 1.96 19.53 -10.21
C ASP A 624 1.61 18.68 -8.95
N GLY A 625 0.79 19.24 -8.05
CA GLY A 625 0.35 18.57 -6.83
C GLY A 625 -0.74 17.50 -6.99
N SER A 626 -1.15 17.17 -8.23
CA SER A 626 -2.28 16.29 -8.52
C SER A 626 -1.91 14.99 -9.26
N LEU A 627 -2.58 14.69 -10.38
CA LEU A 627 -2.65 13.36 -10.99
C LEU A 627 -1.30 12.93 -11.59
N ASN A 628 -0.90 11.67 -11.38
CA ASN A 628 0.46 11.24 -11.71
C ASN A 628 0.76 11.24 -13.23
N SER A 629 1.90 11.82 -13.61
CA SER A 629 2.44 11.76 -14.97
C SER A 629 3.85 11.19 -15.04
N ASN A 630 4.07 10.28 -15.99
CA ASN A 630 5.34 9.59 -16.20
C ASN A 630 5.87 9.89 -17.61
N LEU A 631 7.15 10.22 -17.70
CA LEU A 631 7.92 10.27 -18.94
C LEU A 631 9.08 9.28 -18.87
N PHE A 632 9.03 8.23 -19.68
CA PHE A 632 10.16 7.35 -19.90
C PHE A 632 10.94 7.76 -21.15
N LEU A 633 12.26 7.55 -21.14
CA LEU A 633 13.20 7.96 -22.20
C LEU A 633 14.20 6.85 -22.48
N ASP A 634 14.52 6.63 -23.76
CA ASP A 634 15.47 5.61 -24.22
C ASP A 634 16.07 5.94 -25.61
N ASP A 635 17.12 5.23 -26.02
CA ASP A 635 17.67 5.17 -27.39
C ASP A 635 17.91 6.55 -28.06
N PHE A 636 18.64 7.44 -27.38
CA PHE A 636 19.01 8.77 -27.89
C PHE A 636 19.98 8.69 -29.08
N ALA A 637 19.77 9.53 -30.09
CA ALA A 637 20.71 9.71 -31.20
C ALA A 637 20.53 11.06 -31.91
N PHE A 638 21.48 11.39 -32.79
CA PHE A 638 21.31 12.41 -33.81
C PHE A 638 20.88 11.81 -35.16
N GLN A 639 20.19 12.59 -35.99
CA GLN A 639 19.88 12.27 -37.38
C GLN A 639 19.82 13.51 -38.28
N SER A 640 19.93 13.30 -39.60
CA SER A 640 19.71 14.34 -40.61
C SER A 640 18.22 14.69 -40.77
N ALA A 641 17.93 15.75 -41.52
CA ALA A 641 16.57 16.21 -41.81
C ALA A 641 15.77 15.21 -42.67
N GLY A 642 15.11 14.25 -42.02
CA GLY A 642 14.06 13.39 -42.59
C GLY A 642 14.50 12.00 -43.05
N ASN A 643 13.86 10.99 -42.46
CA ASN A 643 13.35 9.78 -43.11
C ASN A 643 11.96 9.47 -42.51
#